data_AF-A0A956YGY2-F1
#
_entry.id   AF-A0A956YGY2-F1
#
_cell.length_a   1.000
_cell.length_b   1.000
_cell.length_c   1.000
_cell.angle_alpha   90.00
_cell.angle_beta   90.00
_cell.angle_gamma   90.00
#
_symmetry.space_group_name_H-M   'P 1'
#
loop_
_entity.id
_entity.type
_entity.pdbx_description
1 polymer ?
#
loop_
_entity_poly.entity_id
_entity_poly.type
_entity_poly.pdbx_seq_one_letter_code
_entity_poly.pdbx_strand_id
1 'polypeptide(L)'
;SEWIFENVPSGATLIYEANGQTKTINVALREYEFQPGGNPFYISTTLPEDGVITAVRLNKLSIASQARNGQTQPVTLQATMLNGASQSTDLLVADDPASYTLGLPETAVPANTPQQITLELVAGTPVLAQTSATLNEHWDASLPYDVNGHSGYGGYYTAVGGEPLPITGADTPEKRDSMVEWLEEADYIFLSSQRAVWSLPRIPLTYPMTMRYYEALFSGELGFELVAEFHAPLQIGPLYISDTTGQIGWGQLPEIGWPPPGDLAAEEAFSVYDHPPVWIFAKTADYSRANTVAILGEADLNQMVFMNPGQATEAVNGLMLSETAVTTQRNNGTFSDLFNPDGVLSQNPGLAAVVWWLAVVALGLVTFPLTFAILRWLPSRGYIFSRILSILLISYFVWLTASAGLFLNARGTHLLALLIIVILSGLVLLRRGGEIRTWVGQNLAFIGVVELIAVGLYLLAILIRLRNPDVWDVIWGGEKPMDLTYFTAVLKSATFPPYDPWFAGGYLNYYYYGFVYTGVLTKLLGIVPTVAYNLNLSMLFSFTGMAVFSIAYDLVVWRREIGDWRLETKNSLQPLVSKLHKKAVYAGLIALTLAILLGNLGQVGVLTNAWYQAGNPTLEETIPLVGTAVRTLDGGFKVLSGTPAPIYTGDWFFLASRALNYDPGEAGPITEFPFFTFLYGDLHAHMIALPLTMLALAWAVALVFKAKETRDWGLETAQSPIPSLQPPISTSWWETALIWFVGALAIGVLQATNIWDLPTYAVIGALAVMYAVVEENGRTFSLQLLGQIGLKTAVLISLALLLFWPFSTNFGAGFSSIAPWDGSKSYLGNYLIVYGLFLFFVLTHLAREFRAWTRTWTEEGKRQWEPAAVPLLLALGLYIVLLLILFRMGYWIAPVVLTLTIAAGLLGLRPNLPVARRIVLILIASALGITLFVEFFVVENTVGRMNTVFKFYMQVWLILSVVAGVTAVWAWPSIQKQQFARKAWLAVLGVLVAAAALYPPLAIKAKWQVRLSQEAPLTLDGMAFMPYANYFESQGLGGNVPLSFDYEALKWMQLNIPGSPVVAEGYSDNYYRSITNRVSMYTGLPGIIGWSGHQRQQRAILPGQFIDQRLRDVATLYSTTNLPEAQTILAKYDVGYVYVGQLEWVLYPPAGLNKFDQMVQMGILAEVYRNAGTSVYKVLDNEAISLSN
;
A
#
# COMPACT_ATOMS: atom_id res chain seq x y z
N SER A 1 -3.92 -0.35 48.32
CA SER A 1 -4.69 0.35 49.37
C SER A 1 -3.93 0.48 50.68
N GLU A 2 -3.37 -0.60 51.26
CA GLU A 2 -2.60 -0.52 52.52
C GLU A 2 -1.47 0.50 52.45
N TRP A 3 -0.62 0.40 51.42
CA TRP A 3 0.44 1.37 51.17
C TRP A 3 -0.08 2.82 51.08
N ILE A 4 -1.26 3.04 50.48
CA ILE A 4 -1.87 4.37 50.35
C ILE A 4 -2.23 4.91 51.74
N PHE A 5 -2.89 4.13 52.60
CA PHE A 5 -3.23 4.56 53.96
C PHE A 5 -1.98 4.86 54.81
N GLU A 6 -0.88 4.17 54.57
CA GLU A 6 0.39 4.38 55.28
C GLU A 6 1.17 5.60 54.78
N ASN A 7 1.18 5.86 53.48
CA ASN A 7 2.12 6.80 52.86
C ASN A 7 1.48 8.07 52.28
N VAL A 8 0.18 8.04 51.95
CA VAL A 8 -0.54 9.23 51.45
C VAL A 8 -1.14 9.99 52.63
N PRO A 9 -0.77 11.26 52.86
CA PRO A 9 -1.32 12.01 53.98
C PRO A 9 -2.84 12.18 53.86
N SER A 10 -3.60 11.81 54.89
CA SER A 10 -5.00 12.22 55.02
C SER A 10 -5.09 13.66 55.55
N GLY A 11 -6.26 14.15 55.96
CA GLY A 11 -6.37 15.50 56.52
C GLY A 11 -5.66 15.68 57.86
N ALA A 12 -5.37 14.60 58.58
CA ALA A 12 -4.58 14.63 59.80
C ALA A 12 -3.64 13.42 59.95
N THR A 13 -2.46 13.66 60.52
CA THR A 13 -1.47 12.64 60.87
C THR A 13 -1.16 12.71 62.36
N LEU A 14 -1.30 11.59 63.06
CA LEU A 14 -0.87 11.44 64.44
C LEU A 14 0.64 11.23 64.50
N ILE A 15 1.32 11.94 65.39
CA ILE A 15 2.77 11.81 65.65
C ILE A 15 2.95 11.19 67.03
N TYR A 16 3.73 10.12 67.10
CA TYR A 16 4.04 9.41 68.34
C TYR A 16 5.48 8.90 68.37
N GLU A 17 6.03 8.74 69.57
CA GLU A 17 7.35 8.18 69.81
C GLU A 17 7.22 6.70 70.19
N ALA A 18 7.91 5.82 69.47
CA ALA A 18 8.01 4.41 69.82
C ALA A 18 9.41 3.87 69.52
N ASN A 19 9.96 3.08 70.44
CA ASN A 19 11.29 2.48 70.30
C ASN A 19 12.42 3.49 70.01
N GLY A 20 12.29 4.72 70.51
CA GLY A 20 13.27 5.81 70.32
C GLY A 20 13.24 6.45 68.93
N GLN A 21 12.16 6.24 68.15
CA GLN A 21 11.94 6.87 66.85
C GLN A 21 10.57 7.55 66.81
N THR A 22 10.52 8.75 66.22
CA THR A 22 9.28 9.42 65.84
C THR A 22 8.62 8.66 64.70
N LYS A 23 7.38 8.23 64.90
CA LYS A 23 6.54 7.54 63.92
C LYS A 23 5.25 8.32 63.68
N THR A 24 4.62 8.05 62.53
CA THR A 24 3.41 8.74 62.09
C THR A 24 2.32 7.77 61.65
N ILE A 25 1.07 8.08 61.94
CA ILE A 25 -0.11 7.32 61.47
C ILE A 25 -1.11 8.31 60.86
N ASN A 26 -1.52 8.07 59.62
CA ASN A 26 -2.61 8.84 59.01
C ASN A 26 -3.93 8.47 59.68
N VAL A 27 -4.75 9.47 60.00
CA VAL A 27 -6.03 9.28 60.68
C VAL A 27 -7.18 9.87 59.87
N ALA A 28 -8.40 9.38 60.09
CA ALA A 28 -9.57 9.79 59.34
C ALA A 28 -9.90 11.27 59.59
N LEU A 29 -9.66 12.12 58.59
CA LEU A 29 -10.14 13.48 58.49
C LEU A 29 -10.23 13.80 57.00
N ARG A 30 -11.44 13.77 56.45
CA ARG A 30 -11.69 14.06 55.03
C ARG A 30 -11.83 15.57 54.81
N GLU A 31 -12.80 16.17 55.49
CA GLU A 31 -13.02 17.62 55.48
C GLU A 31 -13.74 18.01 56.77
N TYR A 32 -13.27 19.07 57.43
CA TYR A 32 -13.94 19.62 58.60
C TYR A 32 -13.70 21.12 58.74
N GLU A 33 -14.77 21.90 58.82
CA GLU A 33 -14.70 23.33 59.12
C GLU A 33 -14.76 23.52 60.65
N PHE A 34 -13.67 24.01 61.22
CA PHE A 34 -13.64 24.40 62.63
C PHE A 34 -14.17 25.81 62.77
N GLN A 35 -15.21 25.97 63.59
CA GLN A 35 -15.78 27.26 63.95
C GLN A 35 -15.50 27.61 65.42
N PRO A 36 -15.27 28.89 65.77
CA PRO A 36 -15.11 29.29 67.17
C PRO A 36 -16.36 28.95 67.98
N GLY A 37 -16.21 28.11 69.00
CA GLY A 37 -17.35 27.62 69.80
C GLY A 37 -18.29 26.65 69.06
N GLY A 38 -17.86 26.13 67.91
CA GLY A 38 -18.55 25.08 67.16
C GLY A 38 -18.37 23.69 67.76
N ASN A 39 -18.88 22.66 67.06
CA ASN A 39 -18.68 21.28 67.49
C ASN A 39 -17.20 20.88 67.38
N PRO A 40 -16.66 20.11 68.33
CA PRO A 40 -15.32 19.55 68.20
C PRO A 40 -15.28 18.40 67.19
N PHE A 41 -14.13 18.20 66.55
CA PHE A 41 -13.85 17.05 65.71
C PHE A 41 -13.22 15.92 66.53
N TYR A 42 -13.62 14.68 66.29
CA TYR A 42 -13.11 13.52 67.01
C TYR A 42 -12.30 12.61 66.10
N ILE A 43 -11.03 12.43 66.43
CA ILE A 43 -10.13 11.47 65.82
C ILE A 43 -10.16 10.19 66.66
N SER A 44 -10.55 9.07 66.08
CA SER A 44 -10.50 7.75 66.70
C SER A 44 -9.39 6.92 66.06
N THR A 45 -8.47 6.38 66.85
CA THR A 45 -7.31 5.61 66.35
C THR A 45 -6.74 4.64 67.39
N THR A 46 -5.82 3.77 66.97
CA THR A 46 -5.09 2.80 67.81
C THR A 46 -3.63 2.79 67.38
N LEU A 47 -2.69 2.72 68.33
CA LEU A 47 -1.28 2.52 67.98
C LEU A 47 -0.99 1.03 67.72
N PRO A 48 -0.19 0.66 66.70
CA PRO A 48 0.15 -0.73 66.43
C PRO A 48 1.14 -1.31 67.45
N GLU A 49 1.85 -0.45 68.17
CA GLU A 49 2.87 -0.78 69.18
C GLU A 49 2.74 0.16 70.39
N ASP A 50 3.41 -0.17 71.50
CA ASP A 50 3.47 0.71 72.66
C ASP A 50 4.21 2.01 72.27
N GLY A 51 3.60 3.16 72.54
CA GLY A 51 4.17 4.45 72.15
C GLY A 51 3.62 5.63 72.94
N VAL A 52 4.24 6.79 72.76
CA VAL A 52 3.83 8.05 73.39
C VAL A 52 3.33 9.02 72.33
N ILE A 53 2.05 9.37 72.34
CA ILE A 53 1.50 10.38 71.43
C ILE A 53 2.02 11.75 71.84
N THR A 54 2.55 12.52 70.88
CA THR A 54 3.17 13.84 71.12
C THR A 54 2.53 14.98 70.35
N ALA A 55 1.90 14.72 69.19
CA ALA A 55 1.26 15.75 68.39
C ALA A 55 0.24 15.21 67.40
N VAL A 56 -0.64 16.08 66.92
CA VAL A 56 -1.46 15.84 65.73
C VAL A 56 -1.11 16.91 64.70
N ARG A 57 -0.72 16.48 63.50
CA ARG A 57 -0.49 17.37 62.36
C ARG A 57 -1.74 17.43 61.51
N LEU A 58 -2.29 18.62 61.32
CA LEU A 58 -3.29 18.88 60.28
C LEU A 58 -2.53 19.12 58.97
N ASN A 59 -2.68 18.22 58.01
CA ASN A 59 -1.81 18.21 56.82
C ASN A 59 -2.20 19.31 55.82
N LYS A 60 -3.48 19.70 55.79
CA LYS A 60 -3.99 20.80 54.97
C LYS A 60 -4.99 21.62 55.77
N LEU A 61 -4.55 22.77 56.27
CA LEU A 61 -5.39 23.73 56.97
C LEU A 61 -5.32 25.08 56.26
N SER A 62 -6.47 25.69 56.03
CA SER A 62 -6.58 27.04 55.46
C SER A 62 -7.65 27.85 56.18
N ILE A 63 -7.68 29.16 55.97
CA ILE A 63 -8.84 29.97 56.36
C ILE A 63 -10.08 29.51 55.57
N ALA A 64 -11.20 29.31 56.27
CA ALA A 64 -12.46 28.91 55.65
C ALA A 64 -12.87 29.92 54.57
N SER A 65 -13.42 29.42 53.46
CA SER A 65 -13.64 30.22 52.23
C SER A 65 -14.38 31.55 52.46
N GLN A 66 -15.34 31.56 53.38
CA GLN A 66 -16.15 32.74 53.72
C GLN A 66 -15.40 33.80 54.53
N ALA A 67 -14.23 33.47 55.08
CA ALA A 67 -13.45 34.32 55.98
C ALA A 67 -12.07 34.73 55.43
N ARG A 68 -11.77 34.34 54.18
CA ARG A 68 -10.52 34.69 53.49
C ARG A 68 -10.43 36.19 53.20
N ASN A 69 -9.23 36.77 53.34
CA ASN A 69 -9.00 38.21 53.16
C ASN A 69 -7.63 38.56 52.56
N GLY A 70 -6.86 37.57 52.10
CA GLY A 70 -5.53 37.72 51.53
C GLY A 70 -4.41 37.86 52.56
N GLN A 71 -4.67 37.66 53.85
CA GLN A 71 -3.66 37.73 54.92
C GLN A 71 -3.71 36.52 55.84
N THR A 72 -2.56 36.15 56.43
CA THR A 72 -2.50 35.13 57.49
C THR A 72 -3.24 35.61 58.73
N GLN A 73 -4.08 34.76 59.31
CA GLN A 73 -4.90 35.11 60.47
C GLN A 73 -4.53 34.28 61.70
N PRO A 74 -4.56 34.85 62.92
CA PRO A 74 -4.27 34.12 64.15
C PRO A 74 -5.45 33.21 64.54
N VAL A 75 -5.13 31.96 64.87
CA VAL A 75 -6.09 30.91 65.20
C VAL A 75 -5.55 30.07 66.35
N THR A 76 -6.36 29.80 67.37
CA THR A 76 -5.99 28.96 68.52
C THR A 76 -6.77 27.66 68.50
N LEU A 77 -6.10 26.56 68.14
CA LEU A 77 -6.67 25.21 68.16
C LEU A 77 -6.27 24.49 69.44
N GLN A 78 -7.21 23.79 70.08
CA GLN A 78 -6.95 22.91 71.21
C GLN A 78 -7.10 21.46 70.79
N ALA A 79 -6.14 20.63 71.19
CA ALA A 79 -6.19 19.19 71.05
C ALA A 79 -6.26 18.55 72.45
N THR A 80 -7.23 17.67 72.65
CA THR A 80 -7.56 17.06 73.95
C THR A 80 -7.55 15.55 73.83
N MET A 81 -6.77 14.88 74.68
CA MET A 81 -6.69 13.43 74.79
C MET A 81 -7.90 12.85 75.53
N LEU A 82 -8.21 11.57 75.30
CA LEU A 82 -9.31 10.84 75.95
C LEU A 82 -9.25 10.89 77.50
N ASN A 83 -8.05 11.00 78.07
CA ASN A 83 -7.85 11.14 79.53
C ASN A 83 -8.15 12.55 80.07
N GLY A 84 -8.57 13.50 79.21
CA GLY A 84 -8.89 14.88 79.55
C GLY A 84 -7.71 15.85 79.51
N ALA A 85 -6.49 15.40 79.21
CA ALA A 85 -5.33 16.28 79.06
C ALA A 85 -5.42 17.06 77.74
N SER A 86 -5.31 18.38 77.78
CA SER A 86 -5.43 19.24 76.61
C SER A 86 -4.25 20.19 76.45
N GLN A 87 -3.97 20.59 75.21
CA GLN A 87 -2.97 21.58 74.86
C GLN A 87 -3.49 22.49 73.76
N SER A 88 -3.40 23.81 73.97
CA SER A 88 -3.74 24.83 72.98
C SER A 88 -2.49 25.26 72.21
N THR A 89 -2.64 25.42 70.90
CA THR A 89 -1.57 25.87 69.98
C THR A 89 -2.06 27.10 69.22
N ASP A 90 -1.31 28.19 69.31
CA ASP A 90 -1.55 29.41 68.52
C ASP A 90 -0.87 29.29 67.16
N LEU A 91 -1.63 29.46 66.08
CA LEU A 91 -1.19 29.33 64.70
C LEU A 91 -1.46 30.62 63.91
N LEU A 92 -0.61 30.92 62.93
CA LEU A 92 -0.89 31.90 61.87
C LEU A 92 -1.27 31.14 60.61
N VAL A 93 -2.56 31.08 60.29
CA VAL A 93 -3.10 30.28 59.19
C VAL A 93 -3.29 31.15 57.95
N ALA A 94 -2.75 30.70 56.81
CA ALA A 94 -2.91 31.36 55.52
C ALA A 94 -4.23 30.99 54.82
N ASP A 95 -4.60 31.77 53.79
CA ASP A 95 -5.75 31.45 52.93
C ASP A 95 -5.51 30.19 52.08
N ASP A 96 -4.25 29.90 51.74
CA ASP A 96 -3.84 28.69 51.03
C ASP A 96 -3.57 27.53 52.01
N PRO A 97 -3.94 26.28 51.66
CA PRO A 97 -3.74 25.13 52.53
C PRO A 97 -2.25 24.87 52.84
N ALA A 98 -1.92 24.73 54.12
CA ALA A 98 -0.60 24.33 54.58
C ALA A 98 -0.67 23.36 55.76
N SER A 99 0.44 22.72 56.10
CA SER A 99 0.52 21.78 57.22
C SER A 99 0.81 22.50 58.54
N TYR A 100 0.07 22.20 59.61
CA TYR A 100 0.29 22.74 60.95
C TYR A 100 0.27 21.63 62.00
N THR A 101 1.24 21.65 62.91
CA THR A 101 1.35 20.65 63.98
C THR A 101 0.81 21.20 65.30
N LEU A 102 -0.18 20.51 65.86
CA LEU A 102 -0.77 20.78 67.17
C LEU A 102 -0.09 19.90 68.20
N GLY A 103 0.55 20.51 69.20
CA GLY A 103 1.14 19.76 70.30
C GLY A 103 0.08 19.06 71.13
N LEU A 104 0.39 17.85 71.59
CA LEU A 104 -0.41 17.11 72.56
C LEU A 104 0.44 16.83 73.81
N PRO A 105 -0.18 16.75 75.00
CA PRO A 105 0.51 16.27 76.19
C PRO A 105 1.04 14.85 75.96
N GLU A 106 2.33 14.62 76.27
CA GLU A 106 2.98 13.31 76.12
C GLU A 106 2.16 12.23 76.84
N THR A 107 1.48 11.39 76.05
CA THR A 107 0.56 10.38 76.58
C THR A 107 0.99 9.00 76.13
N ALA A 108 1.42 8.17 77.08
CA ALA A 108 1.75 6.76 76.84
C ALA A 108 0.49 5.96 76.54
N VAL A 109 0.50 5.24 75.42
CA VAL A 109 -0.62 4.46 74.89
C VAL A 109 -0.12 3.04 74.60
N PRO A 110 -0.70 2.01 75.24
CA PRO A 110 -0.36 0.62 74.91
C PRO A 110 -0.84 0.23 73.50
N ALA A 111 -0.14 -0.69 72.87
CA ALA A 111 -0.47 -1.24 71.56
C ALA A 111 -1.94 -1.70 71.50
N ASN A 112 -2.59 -1.42 70.36
CA ASN A 112 -3.97 -1.77 70.03
C ASN A 112 -5.04 -1.24 71.01
N THR A 113 -4.71 -0.24 71.83
CA THR A 113 -5.68 0.40 72.74
C THR A 113 -6.36 1.57 72.03
N PRO A 114 -7.71 1.59 71.91
CA PRO A 114 -8.44 2.69 71.30
C PRO A 114 -8.17 4.02 72.01
N GLN A 115 -7.85 5.03 71.22
CA GLN A 115 -7.68 6.41 71.64
C GLN A 115 -8.68 7.31 70.89
N GLN A 116 -9.12 8.35 71.58
CA GLN A 116 -9.91 9.43 71.00
C GLN A 116 -9.21 10.75 71.27
N ILE A 117 -8.98 11.54 70.22
CA ILE A 117 -8.42 12.89 70.31
C ILE A 117 -9.48 13.85 69.81
N THR A 118 -9.77 14.85 70.64
CA THR A 118 -10.77 15.89 70.34
C THR A 118 -10.04 17.14 69.89
N LEU A 119 -10.38 17.66 68.72
CA LEU A 119 -9.86 18.91 68.17
C LEU A 119 -10.94 19.98 68.18
N GLU A 120 -10.63 21.17 68.68
CA GLU A 120 -11.57 22.29 68.72
C GLU A 120 -10.89 23.63 68.43
N LEU A 121 -11.64 24.53 67.79
CA LEU A 121 -11.23 25.92 67.60
C LEU A 121 -11.74 26.77 68.77
N VAL A 122 -10.80 27.18 69.63
CA VAL A 122 -11.11 27.89 70.88
C VAL A 122 -11.20 29.40 70.65
N ALA A 123 -10.40 29.95 69.73
CA ALA A 123 -10.40 31.37 69.39
C ALA A 123 -9.85 31.61 67.98
N GLY A 124 -10.31 32.67 67.30
CA GLY A 124 -9.81 33.10 65.99
C GLY A 124 -10.86 33.02 64.87
N THR A 125 -10.39 33.01 63.63
CA THR A 125 -11.22 32.92 62.42
C THR A 125 -11.56 31.45 62.09
N PRO A 126 -12.73 31.14 61.53
CA PRO A 126 -13.03 29.78 61.05
C PRO A 126 -11.96 29.25 60.09
N VAL A 127 -11.55 27.99 60.29
CA VAL A 127 -10.54 27.31 59.47
C VAL A 127 -11.09 26.03 58.88
N LEU A 128 -10.66 25.69 57.68
CA LEU A 128 -11.04 24.49 56.96
C LEU A 128 -9.86 23.51 56.95
N ALA A 129 -10.03 22.36 57.58
CA ALA A 129 -9.13 21.23 57.42
C ALA A 129 -9.61 20.36 56.26
N GLN A 130 -8.70 20.07 55.33
CA GLN A 130 -8.94 19.28 54.13
C GLN A 130 -7.98 18.09 54.09
N THR A 131 -8.23 17.16 53.18
CA THR A 131 -7.37 15.99 52.94
C THR A 131 -6.71 16.05 51.57
N SER A 132 -5.83 15.09 51.28
CA SER A 132 -5.29 14.90 49.94
C SER A 132 -6.39 14.57 48.93
N ALA A 133 -6.39 15.31 47.83
CA ALA A 133 -7.23 15.08 46.67
C ALA A 133 -6.55 14.03 45.79
N THR A 134 -7.25 12.92 45.52
CA THR A 134 -6.72 11.81 44.74
C THR A 134 -7.49 11.65 43.44
N LEU A 135 -6.74 11.50 42.33
CA LEU A 135 -7.28 11.30 40.99
C LEU A 135 -7.17 9.83 40.60
N ASN A 136 -8.28 9.24 40.13
CA ASN A 136 -8.33 7.92 39.53
C ASN A 136 -8.92 8.00 38.14
N GLU A 137 -8.65 7.02 37.29
CA GLU A 137 -9.21 6.97 35.93
C GLU A 137 -10.56 6.25 35.87
N HIS A 138 -11.46 6.76 35.02
CA HIS A 138 -12.73 6.15 34.70
C HIS A 138 -12.50 4.83 33.95
N TRP A 139 -13.32 3.82 34.25
CA TRP A 139 -13.14 2.39 33.92
C TRP A 139 -12.07 1.65 34.72
N ASP A 140 -11.26 2.34 35.51
CA ASP A 140 -10.29 1.73 36.41
C ASP A 140 -10.89 1.48 37.80
N ALA A 141 -10.14 0.76 38.65
CA ALA A 141 -10.50 0.52 40.04
C ALA A 141 -10.19 1.76 40.87
N SER A 142 -11.21 2.42 41.43
CA SER A 142 -10.99 3.60 42.30
C SER A 142 -10.26 3.21 43.58
N LEU A 143 -8.97 3.56 43.66
CA LEU A 143 -8.13 3.39 44.84
C LEU A 143 -8.17 4.63 45.74
N PRO A 144 -8.02 4.48 47.06
CA PRO A 144 -7.92 3.21 47.78
C PRO A 144 -9.30 2.58 48.09
N TYR A 145 -9.35 1.25 48.07
CA TYR A 145 -10.47 0.49 48.62
C TYR A 145 -10.52 0.54 50.15
N ASP A 146 -11.69 0.25 50.71
CA ASP A 146 -11.89 0.10 52.14
C ASP A 146 -11.20 -1.19 52.64
N VAL A 147 -10.13 -1.06 53.42
CA VAL A 147 -9.37 -2.21 53.96
C VAL A 147 -9.00 -1.97 55.42
N ASN A 148 -8.95 -3.02 56.23
CA ASN A 148 -8.48 -2.98 57.63
C ASN A 148 -9.18 -1.90 58.47
N GLY A 149 -10.46 -1.63 58.23
CA GLY A 149 -11.25 -0.62 58.96
C GLY A 149 -11.04 0.84 58.50
N HIS A 150 -10.18 1.08 57.51
CA HIS A 150 -10.01 2.39 56.89
C HIS A 150 -11.02 2.55 55.75
N SER A 151 -11.81 3.62 55.78
CA SER A 151 -12.71 3.96 54.67
C SER A 151 -12.06 5.01 53.78
N GLY A 152 -11.75 4.64 52.53
CA GLY A 152 -10.98 5.45 51.59
C GLY A 152 -11.63 6.81 51.35
N TYR A 153 -12.66 6.84 50.51
CA TYR A 153 -13.42 8.06 50.22
C TYR A 153 -14.51 8.37 51.26
N GLY A 154 -14.80 7.45 52.19
CA GLY A 154 -15.74 7.70 53.28
C GLY A 154 -15.17 8.54 54.42
N GLY A 155 -13.83 8.59 54.59
CA GLY A 155 -13.24 9.32 55.70
C GLY A 155 -11.77 9.76 55.58
N TYR A 156 -11.00 9.24 54.61
CA TYR A 156 -9.57 9.56 54.51
C TYR A 156 -9.24 10.51 53.37
N TYR A 157 -9.81 10.34 52.18
CA TYR A 157 -9.42 11.09 50.97
C TYR A 157 -10.63 11.70 50.25
N THR A 158 -10.37 12.69 49.41
CA THR A 158 -11.38 13.29 48.53
C THR A 158 -11.03 12.96 47.08
N ALA A 159 -12.02 12.51 46.30
CA ALA A 159 -11.84 12.29 44.88
C ALA A 159 -11.89 13.63 44.14
N VAL A 160 -10.88 13.87 43.30
CA VAL A 160 -10.84 15.04 42.41
C VAL A 160 -12.08 15.08 41.53
N GLY A 161 -12.78 16.22 41.46
CA GLY A 161 -13.99 16.38 40.65
C GLY A 161 -15.21 15.52 41.06
N GLY A 162 -15.11 14.73 42.14
CA GLY A 162 -16.18 13.85 42.64
C GLY A 162 -16.41 12.55 41.86
N GLU A 163 -15.80 12.39 40.68
CA GLU A 163 -15.92 11.20 39.81
C GLU A 163 -14.55 10.88 39.18
N PRO A 164 -14.28 9.63 38.77
CA PRO A 164 -13.04 9.27 38.08
C PRO A 164 -12.86 10.01 36.74
N LEU A 165 -11.60 10.24 36.35
CA LEU A 165 -11.16 10.92 35.13
C LEU A 165 -11.66 10.19 33.87
N PRO A 166 -12.60 10.74 33.07
CA PRO A 166 -13.11 10.14 31.83
C PRO A 166 -12.09 10.16 30.67
N ILE A 167 -10.89 9.61 30.90
CA ILE A 167 -9.75 9.63 29.98
C ILE A 167 -10.01 8.84 28.69
N THR A 168 -10.97 7.90 28.70
CA THR A 168 -11.32 7.06 27.55
C THR A 168 -12.14 7.78 26.48
N GLY A 169 -12.68 8.97 26.77
CA GLY A 169 -13.30 9.83 25.75
C GLY A 169 -12.26 10.38 24.77
N ALA A 170 -12.66 10.61 23.51
CA ALA A 170 -11.77 11.17 22.49
C ALA A 170 -11.15 12.51 22.90
N ASP A 171 -9.96 12.82 22.42
CA ASP A 171 -9.29 14.07 22.79
C ASP A 171 -9.96 15.29 22.17
N THR A 172 -10.57 16.13 23.02
CA THR A 172 -11.21 17.38 22.62
C THR A 172 -10.66 18.55 23.44
N PRO A 173 -10.81 19.80 22.95
CA PRO A 173 -10.44 20.99 23.74
C PRO A 173 -11.12 21.00 25.12
N GLU A 174 -12.38 20.57 25.21
CA GLU A 174 -13.11 20.46 26.47
C GLU A 174 -12.46 19.44 27.42
N LYS A 175 -12.08 18.26 26.90
CA LYS A 175 -11.35 17.25 27.68
C LYS A 175 -10.02 17.79 28.18
N ARG A 176 -9.26 18.51 27.33
CA ARG A 176 -8.00 19.16 27.73
C ARG A 176 -8.22 20.11 28.88
N ASP A 177 -9.21 21.00 28.77
CA ASP A 177 -9.48 22.00 29.79
C ASP A 177 -9.89 21.34 31.12
N SER A 178 -10.70 20.27 31.08
CA SER A 178 -10.99 19.45 32.27
C SER A 178 -9.74 18.74 32.83
N MET A 179 -8.86 18.21 31.99
CA MET A 179 -7.58 17.61 32.43
C MET A 179 -6.68 18.60 33.13
N VAL A 180 -6.60 19.85 32.65
CA VAL A 180 -5.86 20.91 33.34
C VAL A 180 -6.44 21.15 34.74
N GLU A 181 -7.76 21.24 34.87
CA GLU A 181 -8.44 21.44 36.16
C GLU A 181 -8.21 20.26 37.13
N TRP A 182 -8.37 19.03 36.64
CA TRP A 182 -8.15 17.83 37.46
C TRP A 182 -6.70 17.69 37.92
N LEU A 183 -5.72 17.97 37.05
CA LEU A 183 -4.31 17.92 37.42
C LEU A 183 -3.94 19.05 38.38
N GLU A 184 -4.60 20.21 38.30
CA GLU A 184 -4.40 21.30 39.25
C GLU A 184 -4.95 20.95 40.63
N GLU A 185 -6.08 20.26 40.71
CA GLU A 185 -6.67 19.80 41.97
C GLU A 185 -5.93 18.61 42.60
N ALA A 186 -5.43 17.67 41.79
CA ALA A 186 -4.89 16.38 42.27
C ALA A 186 -3.58 16.50 43.05
N ASP A 187 -3.51 15.96 44.28
CA ASP A 187 -2.23 15.78 44.98
C ASP A 187 -1.56 14.46 44.62
N TYR A 188 -2.37 13.44 44.33
CA TYR A 188 -1.90 12.13 43.90
C TYR A 188 -2.72 11.62 42.73
N ILE A 189 -2.05 10.92 41.81
CA ILE A 189 -2.69 10.22 40.69
C ILE A 189 -2.47 8.73 40.89
N PHE A 190 -3.56 7.96 40.92
CA PHE A 190 -3.54 6.52 41.05
C PHE A 190 -3.95 5.89 39.72
N LEU A 191 -3.02 5.16 39.11
CA LEU A 191 -3.29 4.29 37.97
C LEU A 191 -3.37 2.88 38.51
N SER A 192 -4.58 2.34 38.60
CA SER A 192 -4.85 1.04 39.23
C SER A 192 -4.64 -0.14 38.29
N SER A 193 -4.53 0.13 36.98
CA SER A 193 -4.21 -0.84 35.95
C SER A 193 -3.59 -0.19 34.71
N GLN A 194 -3.18 -1.03 33.78
CA GLN A 194 -2.69 -0.67 32.45
C GLN A 194 -3.78 -0.32 31.43
N ARG A 195 -5.07 -0.38 31.81
CA ARG A 195 -6.21 -0.35 30.87
C ARG A 195 -6.16 0.83 29.91
N ALA A 196 -6.12 2.06 30.41
CA ALA A 196 -6.06 3.23 29.53
C ALA A 196 -4.63 3.50 29.01
N VAL A 197 -3.63 3.33 29.88
CA VAL A 197 -2.20 3.60 29.59
C VAL A 197 -1.70 2.81 28.38
N TRP A 198 -2.14 1.55 28.19
CA TRP A 198 -1.66 0.70 27.09
C TRP A 198 -2.67 0.49 25.95
N SER A 199 -3.98 0.70 26.17
CA SER A 199 -4.97 0.54 25.11
C SER A 199 -5.17 1.81 24.27
N LEU A 200 -5.21 3.00 24.89
CA LEU A 200 -5.47 4.26 24.18
C LEU A 200 -4.34 4.63 23.19
N PRO A 201 -3.05 4.41 23.49
CA PRO A 201 -1.97 4.66 22.54
C PRO A 201 -2.02 3.80 21.28
N ARG A 202 -2.81 2.71 21.27
CA ARG A 202 -3.04 1.89 20.08
C ARG A 202 -3.96 2.58 19.06
N ILE A 203 -4.59 3.70 19.44
CA ILE A 203 -5.45 4.53 18.59
C ILE A 203 -4.94 5.99 18.62
N PRO A 204 -3.72 6.24 18.13
CA PRO A 204 -3.00 7.48 18.39
C PRO A 204 -3.68 8.71 17.78
N LEU A 205 -4.45 8.58 16.70
CA LEU A 205 -5.18 9.72 16.12
C LEU A 205 -6.43 10.10 16.92
N THR A 206 -6.99 9.21 17.75
CA THR A 206 -8.10 9.55 18.66
C THR A 206 -7.57 10.17 19.95
N TYR A 207 -6.36 9.78 20.38
CA TYR A 207 -5.79 10.07 21.70
C TYR A 207 -4.40 10.76 21.69
N PRO A 208 -4.09 11.71 20.78
CA PRO A 208 -2.76 12.29 20.69
C PRO A 208 -2.35 13.07 21.96
N MET A 209 -3.27 13.79 22.59
CA MET A 209 -3.03 14.53 23.83
C MET A 209 -2.92 13.56 25.02
N THR A 210 -3.77 12.54 25.08
CA THR A 210 -3.74 11.55 26.14
C THR A 210 -2.43 10.75 26.14
N MET A 211 -1.88 10.44 24.96
CA MET A 211 -0.54 9.84 24.86
C MET A 211 0.53 10.76 25.44
N ARG A 212 0.50 12.05 25.05
CA ARG A 212 1.44 13.05 25.58
C ARG A 212 1.29 13.23 27.10
N TYR A 213 0.08 13.16 27.63
CA TYR A 213 -0.19 13.15 29.06
C TYR A 213 0.52 12.00 29.78
N TYR A 214 0.39 10.75 29.30
CA TYR A 214 1.07 9.61 29.94
C TYR A 214 2.60 9.72 29.84
N GLU A 215 3.13 10.12 28.69
CA GLU A 215 4.56 10.35 28.53
C GLU A 215 5.09 11.39 29.53
N ALA A 216 4.38 12.52 29.66
CA ALA A 216 4.73 13.60 30.57
C ALA A 216 4.55 13.23 32.06
N LEU A 217 3.59 12.34 32.35
CA LEU A 217 3.36 11.82 33.71
C LEU A 217 4.48 10.88 34.14
N PHE A 218 4.84 9.90 33.30
CA PHE A 218 5.88 8.92 33.61
C PHE A 218 7.30 9.51 33.56
N SER A 219 7.54 10.53 32.73
CA SER A 219 8.82 11.27 32.72
C SER A 219 8.95 12.30 33.84
N GLY A 220 7.84 12.66 34.49
CA GLY A 220 7.75 13.67 35.54
C GLY A 220 7.67 15.12 35.06
N GLU A 221 7.60 15.35 33.74
CA GLU A 221 7.51 16.68 33.12
C GLU A 221 6.27 17.47 33.55
N LEU A 222 5.18 16.78 33.92
CA LEU A 222 3.98 17.41 34.48
C LEU A 222 4.16 17.94 35.91
N GLY A 223 5.30 17.70 36.56
CA GLY A 223 5.53 18.01 37.97
C GLY A 223 4.92 16.97 38.92
N PHE A 224 4.80 15.72 38.49
CA PHE A 224 4.42 14.57 39.31
C PHE A 224 5.55 13.54 39.31
N GLU A 225 5.84 12.92 40.45
CA GLU A 225 6.86 11.87 40.55
C GLU A 225 6.24 10.52 40.90
N LEU A 226 6.77 9.43 40.33
CA LEU A 226 6.33 8.06 40.65
C LEU A 226 6.85 7.67 42.06
N VAL A 227 5.94 7.57 43.03
CA VAL A 227 6.28 7.28 44.44
C VAL A 227 6.04 5.82 44.84
N ALA A 228 5.24 5.08 44.07
CA ALA A 228 5.10 3.63 44.23
C ALA A 228 4.68 2.93 42.93
N GLU A 229 5.20 1.72 42.77
CA GLU A 229 4.87 0.79 41.70
C GLU A 229 4.63 -0.60 42.29
N PHE A 230 3.56 -1.26 41.86
CA PHE A 230 3.25 -2.64 42.25
C PHE A 230 3.09 -3.49 41.00
N HIS A 231 3.85 -4.57 40.91
CA HIS A 231 3.80 -5.54 39.82
C HIS A 231 4.16 -6.92 40.37
N ALA A 232 3.40 -7.95 39.99
CA ALA A 232 3.54 -9.31 40.52
C ALA A 232 3.84 -10.33 39.41
N PRO A 233 5.00 -10.25 38.72
CA PRO A 233 5.36 -11.24 37.71
C PRO A 233 5.70 -12.60 38.34
N LEU A 234 5.68 -13.66 37.55
CA LEU A 234 6.09 -14.99 37.99
C LEU A 234 7.57 -14.96 38.41
N GLN A 235 7.86 -15.35 39.66
CA GLN A 235 9.21 -15.40 40.20
C GLN A 235 9.65 -16.83 40.53
N ILE A 236 10.76 -17.27 39.94
CA ILE A 236 11.41 -18.56 40.24
C ILE A 236 12.86 -18.29 40.67
N GLY A 237 13.07 -18.17 41.99
CA GLY A 237 14.38 -17.76 42.53
C GLY A 237 14.73 -16.33 42.08
N PRO A 238 15.91 -16.09 41.46
CA PRO A 238 16.26 -14.77 40.91
C PRO A 238 15.62 -14.50 39.53
N LEU A 239 14.96 -15.48 38.90
CA LEU A 239 14.34 -15.30 37.59
C LEU A 239 12.95 -14.69 37.73
N TYR A 240 12.72 -13.56 37.08
CA TYR A 240 11.42 -12.93 36.89
C TYR A 240 10.93 -13.15 35.46
N ILE A 241 9.69 -13.61 35.30
CA ILE A 241 9.02 -13.79 34.02
C ILE A 241 7.74 -12.96 34.08
N SER A 242 7.71 -11.85 33.34
CA SER A 242 6.52 -11.02 33.22
C SER A 242 5.84 -11.34 31.90
N ASP A 243 4.74 -12.09 31.99
CA ASP A 243 3.79 -12.25 30.89
C ASP A 243 3.10 -10.92 30.55
N THR A 244 2.85 -10.08 31.55
CA THR A 244 2.30 -8.73 31.37
C THR A 244 3.14 -7.84 30.43
N THR A 245 4.47 -7.94 30.46
CA THR A 245 5.37 -7.15 29.57
C THR A 245 6.02 -7.97 28.46
N GLY A 246 5.91 -9.30 28.51
CA GLY A 246 6.61 -10.21 27.59
C GLY A 246 8.12 -10.28 27.83
N GLN A 247 8.60 -9.84 29.00
CA GLN A 247 10.02 -9.73 29.33
C GLN A 247 10.45 -10.71 30.43
N ILE A 248 11.75 -11.03 30.44
CA ILE A 248 12.39 -11.87 31.43
C ILE A 248 13.54 -11.09 32.08
N GLY A 249 13.56 -11.04 33.41
CA GLY A 249 14.58 -10.38 34.21
C GLY A 249 15.33 -11.37 35.11
N TRP A 250 16.61 -11.13 35.39
CA TRP A 250 17.39 -11.91 36.34
C TRP A 250 17.91 -11.02 37.47
N GLY A 251 17.41 -11.24 38.69
CA GLY A 251 17.73 -10.44 39.87
C GLY A 251 17.11 -9.04 39.87
N GLN A 252 16.40 -8.66 38.81
CA GLN A 252 15.71 -7.38 38.65
C GLN A 252 14.32 -7.63 38.04
N LEU A 253 13.34 -6.87 38.53
CA LEU A 253 11.99 -6.86 37.95
C LEU A 253 12.05 -6.28 36.53
N PRO A 254 11.31 -6.85 35.57
CA PRO A 254 11.17 -6.27 34.24
C PRO A 254 10.53 -4.88 34.31
N GLU A 255 10.99 -3.96 33.44
CA GLU A 255 10.46 -2.61 33.35
C GLU A 255 8.98 -2.62 32.92
N ILE A 256 8.15 -1.80 33.57
CA ILE A 256 6.72 -1.70 33.33
C ILE A 256 6.29 -0.23 33.41
N GLY A 257 5.40 0.22 32.53
CA GLY A 257 4.98 1.62 32.49
C GLY A 257 4.86 2.15 31.08
N TRP A 258 5.41 3.35 30.86
CA TRP A 258 5.50 4.00 29.56
C TRP A 258 6.93 3.91 28.99
N PRO A 259 7.10 3.63 27.68
CA PRO A 259 6.08 3.32 26.67
C PRO A 259 5.41 1.95 26.89
N PRO A 260 4.24 1.69 26.27
CA PRO A 260 3.57 0.39 26.36
C PRO A 260 4.47 -0.78 25.91
N PRO A 261 4.32 -1.98 26.48
CA PRO A 261 5.16 -3.12 26.13
C PRO A 261 4.90 -3.62 24.70
N GLY A 262 5.90 -4.26 24.09
CA GLY A 262 5.86 -4.73 22.70
C GLY A 262 4.99 -5.98 22.47
N ASP A 263 4.93 -6.45 21.22
CA ASP A 263 4.02 -7.51 20.73
C ASP A 263 4.08 -8.86 21.45
N LEU A 264 5.08 -9.08 22.31
CA LEU A 264 5.22 -10.30 23.11
C LEU A 264 4.48 -10.25 24.46
N ALA A 265 3.95 -9.09 24.84
CA ALA A 265 3.13 -8.92 26.04
C ALA A 265 1.83 -9.72 25.94
N ALA A 266 1.36 -10.21 27.09
CA ALA A 266 0.06 -10.86 27.21
C ALA A 266 -1.06 -9.90 26.78
N GLU A 267 -2.13 -10.48 26.22
CA GLU A 267 -3.33 -9.72 25.88
C GLU A 267 -3.91 -9.07 27.15
N GLU A 268 -4.43 -7.84 27.03
CA GLU A 268 -4.95 -7.02 28.12
C GLU A 268 -5.96 -7.76 29.00
N ALA A 269 -6.92 -8.47 28.40
CA ALA A 269 -7.95 -9.24 29.10
C ALA A 269 -7.40 -10.39 29.96
N PHE A 270 -6.12 -10.75 29.80
CA PHE A 270 -5.45 -11.68 30.69
C PHE A 270 -4.81 -10.94 31.89
N SER A 271 -4.00 -9.92 31.60
CA SER A 271 -3.19 -9.22 32.61
C SER A 271 -4.00 -8.27 33.51
N VAL A 272 -5.06 -7.62 33.00
CA VAL A 272 -5.89 -6.66 33.77
C VAL A 272 -6.66 -7.36 34.91
N TYR A 273 -7.06 -8.61 34.73
CA TYR A 273 -7.88 -9.34 35.72
C TYR A 273 -7.06 -10.22 36.67
N ASP A 274 -5.88 -10.67 36.26
CA ASP A 274 -5.05 -11.56 37.07
C ASP A 274 -4.12 -10.77 38.01
N HIS A 275 -3.28 -9.88 37.46
CA HIS A 275 -2.26 -9.15 38.23
C HIS A 275 -1.88 -7.79 37.61
N PRO A 276 -2.82 -6.82 37.55
CA PRO A 276 -2.57 -5.53 36.91
C PRO A 276 -1.45 -4.75 37.63
N PRO A 277 -0.54 -4.07 36.89
CA PRO A 277 0.38 -3.13 37.49
C PRO A 277 -0.36 -1.92 38.05
N VAL A 278 0.15 -1.39 39.17
CA VAL A 278 -0.38 -0.19 39.81
C VAL A 278 0.74 0.85 39.92
N TRP A 279 0.46 2.09 39.51
CA TRP A 279 1.37 3.22 39.64
C TRP A 279 0.74 4.33 40.46
N ILE A 280 1.51 4.90 41.38
CA ILE A 280 1.07 6.02 42.22
C ILE A 280 2.04 7.18 42.03
N PHE A 281 1.50 8.31 41.59
CA PHE A 281 2.26 9.54 41.39
C PHE A 281 1.89 10.59 42.43
N ALA A 282 2.87 11.34 42.92
CA ALA A 282 2.68 12.45 43.86
C ALA A 282 3.01 13.79 43.18
N LYS A 283 2.20 14.82 43.41
CA LYS A 283 2.46 16.17 42.95
C LYS A 283 3.68 16.75 43.65
N THR A 284 4.56 17.37 42.88
CA THR A 284 5.79 18.01 43.34
C THR A 284 5.67 19.54 43.33
N ALA A 285 6.67 20.23 43.88
CA ALA A 285 6.75 21.69 43.83
C ALA A 285 6.98 22.24 42.40
N ASP A 286 7.37 21.39 41.46
CA ASP A 286 7.63 21.78 40.06
C ASP A 286 6.33 21.83 39.22
N TYR A 287 5.20 21.38 39.77
CA TYR A 287 3.90 21.49 39.11
C TYR A 287 3.50 22.95 38.87
N SER A 288 3.08 23.26 37.64
CA SER A 288 2.38 24.52 37.35
C SER A 288 1.29 24.35 36.30
N ARG A 289 0.21 25.12 36.44
CA ARG A 289 -0.89 25.16 35.48
C ARG A 289 -0.40 25.58 34.08
N ALA A 290 0.49 26.57 34.01
CA ALA A 290 1.04 27.06 32.75
C ALA A 290 1.81 25.97 31.99
N ASN A 291 2.64 25.19 32.69
CA ASN A 291 3.36 24.06 32.11
C ASN A 291 2.41 22.95 31.65
N THR A 292 1.39 22.64 32.46
CA THR A 292 0.37 21.64 32.10
C THR A 292 -0.39 22.03 30.83
N VAL A 293 -0.80 23.30 30.71
CA VAL A 293 -1.44 23.83 29.50
C VAL A 293 -0.51 23.76 28.28
N ALA A 294 0.78 24.04 28.47
CA ALA A 294 1.77 23.92 27.40
C ALA A 294 1.91 22.48 26.92
N ILE A 295 2.17 21.53 27.83
CA ILE A 295 2.38 20.10 27.53
C ILE A 295 1.15 19.50 26.84
N LEU A 296 -0.06 19.68 27.40
CA LEU A 296 -1.28 19.15 26.78
C LEU A 296 -1.66 19.90 25.50
N GLY A 297 -1.16 21.13 25.32
CA GLY A 297 -1.35 21.94 24.11
C GLY A 297 -0.44 21.57 22.95
N GLU A 298 0.60 20.75 23.16
CA GLU A 298 1.47 20.26 22.09
C GLU A 298 0.73 19.38 21.08
N ALA A 299 -0.33 18.69 21.52
CA ALA A 299 -1.17 17.88 20.64
C ALA A 299 -2.14 18.76 19.83
N ASP A 300 -2.03 18.72 18.50
CA ASP A 300 -2.97 19.41 17.61
C ASP A 300 -4.32 18.68 17.55
N LEU A 301 -5.24 19.08 18.42
CA LEU A 301 -6.57 18.48 18.52
C LEU A 301 -7.44 18.72 17.26
N ASN A 302 -7.06 19.62 16.35
CA ASN A 302 -7.75 19.75 15.06
C ASN A 302 -7.46 18.58 14.11
N GLN A 303 -6.41 17.80 14.41
CA GLN A 303 -6.05 16.58 13.67
C GLN A 303 -6.57 15.31 14.37
N MET A 304 -7.30 15.46 15.49
CA MET A 304 -7.91 14.33 16.18
C MET A 304 -8.98 13.70 15.28
N VAL A 305 -8.90 12.38 15.14
CA VAL A 305 -9.88 11.58 14.42
C VAL A 305 -10.36 10.47 15.31
N PHE A 306 -11.66 10.43 15.54
CA PHE A 306 -12.29 9.30 16.20
C PHE A 306 -12.22 8.05 15.32
N MET A 307 -11.43 7.07 15.76
CA MET A 307 -11.30 5.76 15.13
C MET A 307 -11.71 4.65 16.10
N ASN A 308 -12.32 3.60 15.56
CA ASN A 308 -12.41 2.32 16.27
C ASN A 308 -11.08 1.54 16.16
N PRO A 309 -10.83 0.51 17.00
CA PRO A 309 -9.58 -0.26 16.97
C PRO A 309 -9.25 -0.90 15.62
N GLY A 310 -10.26 -1.32 14.85
CA GLY A 310 -10.05 -1.89 13.51
C GLY A 310 -9.51 -0.85 12.53
N GLN A 311 -10.10 0.34 12.50
CA GLN A 311 -9.63 1.46 11.68
C GLN A 311 -8.22 1.92 12.07
N ALA A 312 -7.94 1.95 13.38
CA ALA A 312 -6.60 2.29 13.88
C ALA A 312 -5.54 1.27 13.44
N THR A 313 -5.90 -0.02 13.42
CA THR A 313 -5.01 -1.10 12.96
C THR A 313 -4.70 -0.96 11.46
N GLU A 314 -5.64 -0.45 10.66
CA GLU A 314 -5.43 -0.20 9.23
C GLU A 314 -4.50 1.00 8.96
N ALA A 315 -4.41 1.96 9.87
CA ALA A 315 -3.61 3.18 9.74
C ALA A 315 -2.89 3.57 11.04
N VAL A 316 -2.06 2.67 11.58
CA VAL A 316 -1.47 2.76 12.93
C VAL A 316 -0.86 4.13 13.24
N ASN A 317 -0.22 4.78 12.28
CA ASN A 317 0.40 6.10 12.45
C ASN A 317 -0.14 7.17 11.50
N GLY A 318 -1.36 7.01 10.98
CA GLY A 318 -1.93 7.93 10.00
C GLY A 318 -1.23 7.89 8.64
N LEU A 319 -0.58 6.77 8.30
CA LEU A 319 0.21 6.60 7.07
C LEU A 319 1.36 7.64 6.97
N MET A 320 1.96 7.96 8.12
CA MET A 320 3.10 8.88 8.28
C MET A 320 4.43 8.13 8.39
N LEU A 321 5.54 8.76 8.02
CA LEU A 321 6.87 8.21 8.27
C LEU A 321 7.24 8.38 9.75
N SER A 322 8.06 7.45 10.28
CA SER A 322 8.72 7.67 11.56
C SER A 322 9.72 8.82 11.45
N GLU A 323 10.03 9.49 12.57
CA GLU A 323 11.03 10.58 12.59
C GLU A 323 12.41 10.13 12.09
N THR A 324 12.81 8.91 12.42
CA THR A 324 14.05 8.28 11.93
C THR A 324 14.03 8.12 10.42
N ALA A 325 12.89 7.71 9.84
CA ALA A 325 12.73 7.60 8.40
C ALA A 325 12.72 8.99 7.75
N VAL A 326 11.99 9.97 8.29
CA VAL A 326 11.99 11.37 7.80
C VAL A 326 13.42 11.93 7.74
N THR A 327 14.17 11.78 8.84
CA THR A 327 15.57 12.24 8.93
C THR A 327 16.46 11.52 7.91
N THR A 328 16.31 10.21 7.75
CA THR A 328 17.06 9.43 6.77
C THR A 328 16.77 9.88 5.33
N GLN A 329 15.51 10.15 5.00
CA GLN A 329 15.13 10.62 3.66
C GLN A 329 15.65 12.04 3.39
N ARG A 330 15.64 12.91 4.40
CA ARG A 330 16.15 14.29 4.31
C ARG A 330 17.66 14.36 4.19
N ASN A 331 18.39 13.43 4.80
CA ASN A 331 19.85 13.39 4.72
C ASN A 331 20.37 12.59 3.52
N ASN A 332 19.49 12.13 2.62
CA ASN A 332 19.92 11.41 1.43
C ASN A 332 20.65 12.33 0.43
N GLY A 333 21.42 11.76 -0.50
CA GLY A 333 22.19 12.54 -1.49
C GLY A 333 21.32 13.45 -2.38
N THR A 334 21.98 14.34 -3.12
CA THR A 334 21.35 15.22 -4.11
C THR A 334 20.79 14.40 -5.26
N PHE A 335 19.78 14.90 -5.97
CA PHE A 335 19.27 14.25 -7.18
C PHE A 335 20.41 13.97 -8.19
N SER A 336 21.33 14.92 -8.37
CA SER A 336 22.50 14.78 -9.25
C SER A 336 23.50 13.71 -8.83
N ASP A 337 23.58 13.39 -7.53
CA ASP A 337 24.44 12.31 -7.02
C ASP A 337 23.91 10.94 -7.47
N LEU A 338 22.59 10.83 -7.64
CA LEU A 338 21.91 9.61 -8.07
C LEU A 338 21.79 9.49 -9.59
N PHE A 339 21.44 10.60 -10.27
CA PHE A 339 21.11 10.63 -11.70
C PHE A 339 21.78 11.83 -12.38
N ASN A 340 23.10 11.79 -12.53
CA ASN A 340 23.89 12.89 -13.10
C ASN A 340 23.23 13.51 -14.36
N PRO A 341 22.61 14.71 -14.28
CA PRO A 341 21.90 15.33 -15.40
C PRO A 341 22.83 15.71 -16.54
N ASP A 342 24.09 16.01 -16.22
CA ASP A 342 25.16 16.34 -17.17
C ASP A 342 25.93 15.09 -17.63
N GLY A 343 25.52 13.90 -17.16
CA GLY A 343 26.10 12.63 -17.54
C GLY A 343 25.88 12.31 -19.02
N VAL A 344 26.85 11.62 -19.63
CA VAL A 344 26.84 11.29 -21.07
C VAL A 344 25.56 10.58 -21.50
N LEU A 345 25.02 9.65 -20.69
CA LEU A 345 23.80 8.94 -21.02
C LEU A 345 22.56 9.84 -20.88
N SER A 346 22.48 10.68 -19.85
CA SER A 346 21.38 11.64 -19.65
C SER A 346 21.31 12.66 -20.77
N GLN A 347 22.46 13.15 -21.25
CA GLN A 347 22.57 14.13 -22.33
C GLN A 347 22.41 13.52 -23.74
N ASN A 348 22.59 12.21 -23.90
CA ASN A 348 22.47 11.53 -25.18
C ASN A 348 21.44 10.40 -25.11
N PRO A 349 20.12 10.70 -25.18
CA PRO A 349 19.07 9.70 -25.00
C PRO A 349 19.12 8.54 -26.02
N GLY A 350 19.64 8.78 -27.22
CA GLY A 350 19.88 7.72 -28.21
C GLY A 350 20.95 6.73 -27.78
N LEU A 351 22.06 7.22 -27.21
CA LEU A 351 23.10 6.36 -26.64
C LEU A 351 22.59 5.65 -25.38
N ALA A 352 21.83 6.34 -24.53
CA ALA A 352 21.18 5.74 -23.37
C ALA A 352 20.28 4.56 -23.77
N ALA A 353 19.50 4.67 -24.86
CA ALA A 353 18.68 3.57 -25.36
C ALA A 353 19.52 2.33 -25.76
N VAL A 354 20.65 2.54 -26.43
CA VAL A 354 21.56 1.45 -26.80
C VAL A 354 22.16 0.79 -25.57
N VAL A 355 22.73 1.58 -24.65
CA VAL A 355 23.37 1.07 -23.42
C VAL A 355 22.34 0.37 -22.53
N TRP A 356 21.12 0.91 -22.43
CA TRP A 356 20.01 0.30 -21.69
C TRP A 356 19.68 -1.09 -22.21
N TRP A 357 19.52 -1.25 -23.54
CA TRP A 357 19.23 -2.56 -24.11
C TRP A 357 20.39 -3.55 -23.95
N LEU A 358 21.64 -3.09 -24.10
CA LEU A 358 22.82 -3.92 -23.84
C LEU A 358 22.87 -4.38 -22.38
N ALA A 359 22.52 -3.51 -21.42
CA ALA A 359 22.41 -3.88 -20.02
C ALA A 359 21.32 -4.92 -19.77
N VAL A 360 20.15 -4.78 -20.39
CA VAL A 360 19.07 -5.79 -20.35
C VAL A 360 19.56 -7.16 -20.83
N VAL A 361 20.26 -7.20 -21.97
CA VAL A 361 20.82 -8.45 -22.53
C VAL A 361 21.86 -9.04 -21.58
N ALA A 362 22.79 -8.22 -21.08
CA ALA A 362 23.83 -8.67 -20.15
C ALA A 362 23.24 -9.26 -18.86
N LEU A 363 22.27 -8.58 -18.25
CA LEU A 363 21.55 -9.05 -17.06
C LEU A 363 20.79 -10.36 -17.31
N GLY A 364 20.14 -10.48 -18.47
CA GLY A 364 19.49 -11.72 -18.91
C GLY A 364 20.49 -12.87 -19.04
N LEU A 365 21.64 -12.65 -19.68
CA LEU A 365 22.68 -13.66 -19.83
C LEU A 365 23.28 -14.11 -18.49
N VAL A 366 23.51 -13.16 -17.58
CA VAL A 366 23.99 -13.46 -16.22
C VAL A 366 23.00 -14.34 -15.47
N THR A 367 21.69 -14.04 -15.57
CA THR A 367 20.63 -14.76 -14.85
C THR A 367 20.19 -16.05 -15.56
N PHE A 368 20.56 -16.23 -16.83
CA PHE A 368 20.12 -17.37 -17.63
C PHE A 368 20.36 -18.73 -16.97
N PRO A 369 21.52 -19.03 -16.35
CA PRO A 369 21.75 -20.30 -15.66
C PRO A 369 20.72 -20.58 -14.56
N LEU A 370 20.33 -19.55 -13.78
CA LEU A 370 19.30 -19.71 -12.75
C LEU A 370 17.93 -19.99 -13.37
N THR A 371 17.52 -19.23 -14.38
CA THR A 371 16.27 -19.52 -15.09
C THR A 371 16.28 -20.87 -15.79
N PHE A 372 17.43 -21.32 -16.29
CA PHE A 372 17.59 -22.65 -16.86
C PHE A 372 17.31 -23.71 -15.80
N ALA A 373 17.83 -23.56 -14.59
CA ALA A 373 17.56 -24.50 -13.52
C ALA A 373 16.08 -24.54 -13.10
N ILE A 374 15.41 -23.40 -13.07
CA ILE A 374 14.01 -23.24 -12.62
C ILE A 374 13.01 -23.69 -13.69
N LEU A 375 13.18 -23.19 -14.92
CA LEU A 375 12.25 -23.34 -16.04
C LEU A 375 12.75 -24.38 -17.04
N ARG A 376 13.61 -25.32 -16.63
CA ARG A 376 14.17 -26.35 -17.54
C ARG A 376 13.10 -27.15 -18.26
N TRP A 377 11.92 -27.35 -17.70
CA TRP A 377 10.87 -28.14 -18.35
C TRP A 377 10.20 -27.40 -19.50
N LEU A 378 10.41 -26.09 -19.62
CA LEU A 378 10.04 -25.36 -20.82
C LEU A 378 11.07 -25.63 -21.94
N PRO A 379 10.64 -25.87 -23.19
CA PRO A 379 11.54 -26.00 -24.33
C PRO A 379 12.52 -24.83 -24.50
N SER A 380 12.08 -23.60 -24.20
CA SER A 380 12.88 -22.37 -24.17
C SER A 380 13.88 -22.28 -23.02
N ARG A 381 13.79 -23.17 -22.02
CA ARG A 381 14.60 -23.21 -20.79
C ARG A 381 14.64 -21.88 -20.04
N GLY A 382 13.60 -21.05 -20.17
CA GLY A 382 13.51 -19.77 -19.49
C GLY A 382 14.42 -18.67 -20.03
N TYR A 383 15.06 -18.84 -21.21
CA TYR A 383 15.99 -17.85 -21.77
C TYR A 383 15.37 -16.45 -21.89
N ILE A 384 14.12 -16.34 -22.36
CA ILE A 384 13.40 -15.06 -22.45
C ILE A 384 13.11 -14.50 -21.05
N PHE A 385 12.67 -15.34 -20.12
CA PHE A 385 12.31 -14.92 -18.76
C PHE A 385 13.52 -14.50 -17.91
N SER A 386 14.74 -14.85 -18.32
CA SER A 386 15.98 -14.47 -17.63
C SER A 386 16.11 -12.96 -17.40
N ARG A 387 15.74 -12.13 -18.39
CA ARG A 387 15.80 -10.67 -18.29
C ARG A 387 14.74 -10.09 -17.36
N ILE A 388 13.54 -10.68 -17.33
CA ILE A 388 12.44 -10.29 -16.42
C ILE A 388 12.81 -10.68 -14.99
N LEU A 389 13.26 -11.93 -14.79
CA LEU A 389 13.66 -12.44 -13.48
C LEU A 389 14.90 -11.72 -12.95
N SER A 390 15.85 -11.34 -13.81
CA SER A 390 17.05 -10.62 -13.38
C SER A 390 16.69 -9.30 -12.70
N ILE A 391 15.83 -8.49 -13.32
CA ILE A 391 15.40 -7.22 -12.75
C ILE A 391 14.61 -7.47 -11.46
N LEU A 392 13.72 -8.48 -11.46
CA LEU A 392 12.92 -8.84 -10.29
C LEU A 392 13.79 -9.26 -9.09
N LEU A 393 14.83 -10.08 -9.29
CA LEU A 393 15.71 -10.52 -8.21
C LEU A 393 16.55 -9.36 -7.65
N ILE A 394 17.05 -8.47 -8.52
CA ILE A 394 17.80 -7.29 -8.09
C ILE A 394 16.88 -6.35 -7.31
N SER A 395 15.72 -6.00 -7.86
CA SER A 395 14.77 -5.10 -7.22
C SER A 395 14.27 -5.66 -5.89
N TYR A 396 14.00 -6.98 -5.83
CA TYR A 396 13.52 -7.64 -4.62
C TYR A 396 14.56 -7.61 -3.50
N PHE A 397 15.82 -7.94 -3.81
CA PHE A 397 16.88 -7.90 -2.81
C PHE A 397 17.09 -6.49 -2.24
N VAL A 398 17.17 -5.49 -3.11
CA VAL A 398 17.35 -4.09 -2.70
C VAL A 398 16.15 -3.62 -1.87
N TRP A 399 14.94 -3.87 -2.35
CA TRP A 399 13.72 -3.49 -1.64
C TRP A 399 13.63 -4.14 -0.27
N LEU A 400 13.77 -5.47 -0.20
CA LEU A 400 13.64 -6.21 1.07
C LEU A 400 14.66 -5.75 2.10
N THR A 401 15.92 -5.59 1.68
CA THR A 401 16.98 -5.18 2.61
C THR A 401 16.87 -3.72 3.05
N ALA A 402 16.32 -2.84 2.21
CA ALA A 402 16.03 -1.46 2.57
C ALA A 402 14.76 -1.30 3.41
N SER A 403 13.74 -2.14 3.21
CA SER A 403 12.58 -2.23 4.10
C SER A 403 12.96 -2.78 5.47
N ALA A 404 13.94 -3.69 5.54
CA ALA A 404 14.43 -4.28 6.79
C ALA A 404 15.48 -3.42 7.52
N GLY A 405 15.86 -2.25 6.98
CA GLY A 405 16.88 -1.38 7.56
C GLY A 405 18.32 -1.93 7.49
N LEU A 406 18.58 -2.97 6.69
CA LEU A 406 19.91 -3.60 6.56
C LEU A 406 20.83 -2.85 5.59
N PHE A 407 20.30 -2.39 4.46
CA PHE A 407 21.04 -1.64 3.45
C PHE A 407 20.18 -0.50 2.91
N LEU A 408 20.79 0.62 2.54
CA LEU A 408 20.07 1.69 1.84
C LEU A 408 19.79 1.28 0.39
N ASN A 409 18.77 1.89 -0.21
CA ASN A 409 18.45 1.84 -1.64
C ASN A 409 19.49 2.64 -2.45
N ALA A 410 20.73 2.16 -2.46
CA ALA A 410 21.87 2.79 -3.12
C ALA A 410 22.34 1.96 -4.32
N ARG A 411 23.12 2.60 -5.22
CA ARG A 411 23.72 1.92 -6.37
C ARG A 411 24.62 0.74 -5.95
N GLY A 412 25.33 0.86 -4.83
CA GLY A 412 26.14 -0.21 -4.24
C GLY A 412 25.32 -1.46 -3.91
N THR A 413 24.13 -1.30 -3.33
CA THR A 413 23.23 -2.42 -2.98
C THR A 413 22.71 -3.14 -4.22
N HIS A 414 22.45 -2.42 -5.32
CA HIS A 414 22.09 -3.04 -6.60
C HIS A 414 23.25 -3.85 -7.20
N LEU A 415 24.48 -3.34 -7.11
CA LEU A 415 25.68 -4.07 -7.54
C LEU A 415 25.94 -5.31 -6.67
N LEU A 416 25.68 -5.24 -5.36
CA LEU A 416 25.74 -6.39 -4.46
C LEU A 416 24.71 -7.46 -4.85
N ALA A 417 23.46 -7.06 -5.14
CA ALA A 417 22.44 -7.99 -5.62
C ALA A 417 22.87 -8.67 -6.92
N LEU A 418 23.43 -7.91 -7.87
CA LEU A 418 23.97 -8.45 -9.12
C LEU A 418 25.12 -9.44 -8.86
N LEU A 419 26.03 -9.13 -7.92
CA LEU A 419 27.12 -10.03 -7.54
C LEU A 419 26.59 -11.34 -6.97
N ILE A 420 25.56 -11.30 -6.12
CA ILE A 420 24.91 -12.51 -5.60
C ILE A 420 24.33 -13.35 -6.74
N ILE A 421 23.64 -12.73 -7.71
CA ILE A 421 23.12 -13.43 -8.89
C ILE A 421 24.25 -14.05 -9.71
N VAL A 422 25.37 -13.35 -9.91
CA VAL A 422 26.55 -13.87 -10.62
C VAL A 422 27.11 -15.11 -9.90
N ILE A 423 27.25 -15.05 -8.57
CA ILE A 423 27.74 -16.18 -7.77
C ILE A 423 26.79 -17.37 -7.88
N LEU A 424 25.49 -17.17 -7.66
CA LEU A 424 24.48 -18.23 -7.74
C LEU A 424 24.41 -18.83 -9.15
N SER A 425 24.46 -18.00 -10.19
CA SER A 425 24.48 -18.45 -11.58
C SER A 425 25.76 -19.21 -11.91
N GLY A 426 26.91 -18.79 -11.35
CA GLY A 426 28.17 -19.51 -11.42
C GLY A 426 28.10 -20.90 -10.79
N LEU A 427 27.50 -21.03 -9.61
CA LEU A 427 27.28 -22.32 -8.94
C LEU A 427 26.41 -23.26 -9.78
N VAL A 428 25.36 -22.74 -10.42
CA VAL A 428 24.54 -23.52 -11.35
C VAL A 428 25.34 -23.91 -12.60
N LEU A 429 26.13 -23.00 -13.17
CA LEU A 429 27.00 -23.29 -14.31
C LEU A 429 28.04 -24.38 -14.00
N LEU A 430 28.59 -24.44 -12.79
CA LEU A 430 29.52 -25.50 -12.40
C LEU A 430 28.84 -26.88 -12.40
N ARG A 431 27.56 -26.96 -12.03
CA ARG A 431 26.80 -28.22 -11.97
C ARG A 431 26.14 -28.60 -13.29
N ARG A 432 25.68 -27.60 -14.07
CA ARG A 432 24.82 -27.75 -15.26
C ARG A 432 25.43 -27.18 -16.54
N GLY A 433 26.67 -26.71 -16.50
CA GLY A 433 27.31 -26.01 -17.62
C GLY A 433 27.39 -26.84 -18.90
N GLY A 434 27.56 -28.16 -18.78
CA GLY A 434 27.51 -29.08 -19.93
C GLY A 434 26.14 -29.09 -20.62
N GLU A 435 25.06 -29.18 -19.84
CA GLU A 435 23.68 -29.15 -20.34
C GLU A 435 23.34 -27.81 -20.99
N ILE A 436 23.73 -26.72 -20.33
CA ILE A 436 23.50 -25.35 -20.83
C ILE A 436 24.25 -25.13 -22.14
N ARG A 437 25.54 -25.47 -22.22
CA ARG A 437 26.34 -25.35 -23.46
C ARG A 437 25.76 -26.18 -24.59
N THR A 438 25.31 -27.40 -24.28
CA THR A 438 24.67 -28.30 -25.26
C THR A 438 23.38 -27.68 -25.79
N TRP A 439 22.51 -27.19 -24.90
CA TRP A 439 21.26 -26.55 -25.29
C TRP A 439 21.51 -25.28 -26.11
N VAL A 440 22.45 -24.42 -25.69
CA VAL A 440 22.81 -23.21 -26.45
C VAL A 440 23.29 -23.57 -27.85
N GLY A 441 24.22 -24.52 -27.98
CA GLY A 441 24.74 -24.96 -29.29
C GLY A 441 23.64 -25.51 -30.21
N GLN A 442 22.65 -26.21 -29.65
CA GLN A 442 21.51 -26.75 -30.40
C GLN A 442 20.43 -25.71 -30.74
N ASN A 443 20.39 -24.58 -30.03
CA ASN A 443 19.31 -23.58 -30.12
C ASN A 443 19.78 -22.18 -30.53
N LEU A 444 20.98 -22.01 -31.10
CA LEU A 444 21.49 -20.72 -31.55
C LEU A 444 20.53 -19.96 -32.49
N ALA A 445 19.88 -20.66 -33.44
CA ALA A 445 18.90 -20.03 -34.31
C ALA A 445 17.65 -19.53 -33.56
N PHE A 446 17.21 -20.26 -32.53
CA PHE A 446 16.10 -19.82 -31.67
C PHE A 446 16.51 -18.60 -30.87
N ILE A 447 17.69 -18.61 -30.24
CA ILE A 447 18.25 -17.46 -29.51
C ILE A 447 18.33 -16.24 -30.44
N GLY A 448 18.89 -16.39 -31.64
CA GLY A 448 18.98 -15.30 -32.61
C GLY A 448 17.61 -14.72 -33.01
N VAL A 449 16.60 -15.57 -33.26
CA VAL A 449 15.23 -15.11 -33.54
C VAL A 449 14.65 -14.36 -32.34
N VAL A 450 14.84 -14.89 -31.13
CA VAL A 450 14.37 -14.27 -29.89
C VAL A 450 14.99 -12.90 -29.67
N GLU A 451 16.30 -12.75 -29.87
CA GLU A 451 16.98 -11.47 -29.72
C GLU A 451 16.55 -10.46 -30.79
N LEU A 452 16.39 -10.91 -32.04
CA LEU A 452 15.91 -10.04 -33.14
C LEU A 452 14.48 -9.53 -32.90
N ILE A 453 13.58 -10.38 -32.40
CA ILE A 453 12.22 -9.95 -32.06
C ILE A 453 12.25 -8.99 -30.86
N ALA A 454 13.03 -9.33 -29.83
CA ALA A 454 13.10 -8.52 -28.62
C ALA A 454 13.63 -7.10 -28.89
N VAL A 455 14.73 -6.98 -29.66
CA VAL A 455 15.26 -5.67 -30.08
C VAL A 455 14.32 -4.98 -31.06
N GLY A 456 13.66 -5.72 -31.96
CA GLY A 456 12.70 -5.15 -32.90
C GLY A 456 11.50 -4.50 -32.20
N LEU A 457 10.95 -5.15 -31.17
CA LEU A 457 9.88 -4.59 -30.35
C LEU A 457 10.36 -3.37 -29.53
N TYR A 458 11.55 -3.46 -28.96
CA TYR A 458 12.16 -2.35 -28.22
C TYR A 458 12.32 -1.12 -29.13
N LEU A 459 12.90 -1.30 -30.32
CA LEU A 459 13.09 -0.23 -31.30
C LEU A 459 11.76 0.32 -31.81
N LEU A 460 10.76 -0.52 -32.04
CA LEU A 460 9.41 -0.07 -32.43
C LEU A 460 8.82 0.88 -31.38
N ALA A 461 8.89 0.51 -30.09
CA ALA A 461 8.41 1.35 -29.01
C ALA A 461 9.21 2.65 -28.89
N ILE A 462 10.55 2.60 -29.04
CA ILE A 462 11.41 3.79 -29.08
C ILE A 462 10.98 4.74 -30.21
N LEU A 463 10.75 4.22 -31.42
CA LEU A 463 10.30 5.04 -32.56
C LEU A 463 8.94 5.72 -32.29
N ILE A 464 8.03 5.04 -31.59
CA ILE A 464 6.74 5.63 -31.17
C ILE A 464 6.96 6.73 -30.12
N ARG A 465 7.91 6.57 -29.20
CA ARG A 465 8.22 7.55 -28.13
C ARG A 465 9.06 8.73 -28.57
N LEU A 466 9.93 8.60 -29.57
CA LEU A 466 10.73 9.72 -30.08
C LEU A 466 9.91 10.95 -30.51
N ARG A 467 8.67 10.73 -30.97
CA ARG A 467 7.74 11.80 -31.42
C ARG A 467 6.70 12.20 -30.37
N ASN A 468 6.62 11.50 -29.25
CA ASN A 468 5.74 11.87 -28.14
C ASN A 468 6.36 11.36 -26.82
N PRO A 469 7.51 11.92 -26.40
CA PRO A 469 8.19 11.54 -25.16
C PRO A 469 7.61 12.24 -23.93
N ASP A 470 6.82 13.29 -24.15
CA ASP A 470 6.32 14.21 -23.13
C ASP A 470 5.60 13.45 -21.99
N VAL A 471 6.03 13.73 -20.76
CA VAL A 471 5.49 13.16 -19.51
C VAL A 471 4.30 13.94 -18.96
N TRP A 472 3.80 14.90 -19.73
CA TRP A 472 2.56 15.62 -19.45
C TRP A 472 1.92 16.14 -20.73
N ASP A 473 0.60 16.27 -20.72
CA ASP A 473 -0.22 16.94 -21.73
C ASP A 473 -1.54 17.40 -21.07
N VAL A 474 -2.11 18.51 -21.54
CA VAL A 474 -3.25 19.18 -20.90
C VAL A 474 -4.55 18.36 -20.98
N ILE A 475 -4.77 17.61 -22.06
CA ILE A 475 -6.04 16.90 -22.30
C ILE A 475 -5.84 15.39 -22.26
N TRP A 476 -4.70 14.92 -22.76
CA TRP A 476 -4.38 13.50 -22.99
C TRP A 476 -3.12 13.05 -22.24
N GLY A 477 -2.73 13.83 -21.21
CA GLY A 477 -1.58 13.56 -20.37
C GLY A 477 -1.81 12.45 -19.36
N GLY A 478 -3.07 12.18 -19.00
CA GLY A 478 -3.42 11.10 -18.09
C GLY A 478 -2.65 11.17 -16.77
N GLU A 479 -2.26 10.02 -16.25
CA GLU A 479 -1.57 9.89 -14.97
C GLU A 479 -0.04 9.95 -15.10
N LYS A 480 0.53 10.26 -16.27
CA LYS A 480 1.99 10.37 -16.44
C LYS A 480 2.68 11.27 -15.40
N PRO A 481 2.11 12.44 -15.01
CA PRO A 481 2.71 13.25 -13.97
C PRO A 481 2.80 12.52 -12.62
N MET A 482 1.74 11.83 -12.25
CA MET A 482 1.69 11.02 -11.03
C MET A 482 2.72 9.90 -11.09
N ASP A 483 2.74 9.13 -12.19
CA ASP A 483 3.68 8.02 -12.36
C ASP A 483 5.14 8.50 -12.34
N LEU A 484 5.47 9.64 -12.97
CA LEU A 484 6.82 10.21 -12.95
C LEU A 484 7.19 10.70 -11.55
N THR A 485 6.25 11.32 -10.83
CA THR A 485 6.46 11.78 -9.45
C THR A 485 6.78 10.58 -8.56
N TYR A 486 5.96 9.53 -8.59
CA TYR A 486 6.18 8.33 -7.77
C TYR A 486 7.45 7.59 -8.19
N PHE A 487 7.72 7.47 -9.48
CA PHE A 487 8.96 6.87 -9.97
C PHE A 487 10.19 7.62 -9.44
N THR A 488 10.19 8.95 -9.51
CA THR A 488 11.30 9.78 -9.04
C THR A 488 11.45 9.72 -7.50
N ALA A 489 10.35 9.74 -6.76
CA ALA A 489 10.35 9.65 -5.30
C ALA A 489 10.83 8.27 -4.79
N VAL A 490 10.37 7.18 -5.42
CA VAL A 490 10.83 5.81 -5.12
C VAL A 490 12.32 5.64 -5.42
N LEU A 491 12.78 6.24 -6.53
CA LEU A 491 14.18 6.28 -6.89
C LEU A 491 15.02 7.10 -5.90
N LYS A 492 14.50 8.20 -5.36
CA LYS A 492 15.19 9.00 -4.33
C LYS A 492 15.05 8.45 -2.91
N SER A 493 14.10 7.57 -2.65
CA SER A 493 13.89 7.04 -1.29
C SER A 493 15.07 6.16 -0.86
N ALA A 494 15.64 6.44 0.31
CA ALA A 494 16.77 5.70 0.88
C ALA A 494 16.34 4.38 1.54
N THR A 495 15.20 4.39 2.22
CA THR A 495 14.55 3.22 2.85
C THR A 495 13.11 3.08 2.35
N PHE A 496 12.47 1.95 2.68
CA PHE A 496 11.07 1.67 2.35
C PHE A 496 10.24 1.45 3.63
N PRO A 497 8.93 1.83 3.65
CA PRO A 497 8.15 2.40 2.55
C PRO A 497 8.69 3.78 2.09
N PRO A 498 8.54 4.13 0.80
CA PRO A 498 9.10 5.37 0.26
C PRO A 498 8.27 6.55 0.78
N TYR A 499 8.89 7.72 0.90
CA TYR A 499 8.15 8.94 1.26
C TYR A 499 7.12 9.28 0.19
N ASP A 500 6.01 9.90 0.61
CA ASP A 500 4.99 10.40 -0.30
C ASP A 500 5.44 11.76 -0.85
N PRO A 501 5.72 11.88 -2.16
CA PRO A 501 6.12 13.16 -2.74
C PRO A 501 4.99 14.20 -2.76
N TRP A 502 3.75 13.78 -2.49
CA TRP A 502 2.55 14.62 -2.54
C TRP A 502 1.86 14.74 -1.18
N PHE A 503 2.53 14.33 -0.10
CA PHE A 503 2.04 14.49 1.26
C PHE A 503 3.22 14.56 2.23
N ALA A 504 3.70 15.78 2.52
CA ALA A 504 4.86 16.00 3.39
C ALA A 504 4.74 15.26 4.74
N GLY A 505 5.77 14.48 5.06
CA GLY A 505 5.85 13.61 6.25
C GLY A 505 5.20 12.23 6.08
N GLY A 506 4.40 12.02 5.03
CA GLY A 506 3.73 10.76 4.72
C GLY A 506 4.63 9.73 4.03
N TYR A 507 4.21 8.47 4.03
CA TYR A 507 4.72 7.47 3.07
C TYR A 507 3.69 7.18 1.98
N LEU A 508 4.17 6.71 0.83
CA LEU A 508 3.36 6.47 -0.36
C LEU A 508 2.51 5.20 -0.20
N ASN A 509 1.22 5.36 0.07
CA ASN A 509 0.27 4.25 0.15
C ASN A 509 -0.27 3.85 -1.24
N TYR A 510 0.61 3.32 -2.08
CA TYR A 510 0.32 2.90 -3.46
C TYR A 510 1.12 1.64 -3.83
N TYR A 511 0.84 1.02 -4.98
CA TYR A 511 1.58 -0.15 -5.51
C TYR A 511 3.02 0.23 -5.98
N TYR A 512 3.81 0.78 -5.07
CA TYR A 512 5.07 1.44 -5.39
C TYR A 512 6.19 0.47 -5.82
N TYR A 513 6.07 -0.83 -5.53
CA TYR A 513 7.11 -1.81 -5.88
C TYR A 513 7.33 -1.89 -7.39
N GLY A 514 6.30 -1.65 -8.20
CA GLY A 514 6.45 -1.55 -9.65
C GLY A 514 7.52 -0.55 -10.08
N PHE A 515 7.59 0.59 -9.40
CA PHE A 515 8.63 1.61 -9.62
C PHE A 515 10.01 1.18 -9.12
N VAL A 516 10.08 0.34 -8.09
CA VAL A 516 11.35 -0.27 -7.64
C VAL A 516 11.87 -1.24 -8.70
N TYR A 517 10.99 -2.05 -9.29
CA TYR A 517 11.31 -2.96 -10.40
C TYR A 517 11.83 -2.19 -11.63
N THR A 518 11.13 -1.15 -12.09
CA THR A 518 11.57 -0.34 -13.25
C THR A 518 12.75 0.60 -12.93
N GLY A 519 13.05 0.82 -11.65
CA GLY A 519 14.13 1.69 -11.19
C GLY A 519 15.54 1.08 -11.22
N VAL A 520 15.65 -0.25 -11.32
CA VAL A 520 16.94 -0.98 -11.25
C VAL A 520 17.96 -0.46 -12.26
N LEU A 521 17.58 -0.39 -13.54
CA LEU A 521 18.48 0.06 -14.60
C LEU A 521 18.74 1.57 -14.53
N THR A 522 17.75 2.35 -14.10
CA THR A 522 17.91 3.79 -13.86
C THR A 522 19.02 4.06 -12.86
N LYS A 523 19.01 3.37 -11.71
CA LYS A 523 20.08 3.50 -10.69
C LYS A 523 21.40 2.90 -11.11
N LEU A 524 21.40 1.72 -11.74
CA LEU A 524 22.64 1.07 -12.17
C LEU A 524 23.37 1.88 -13.24
N LEU A 525 22.65 2.57 -14.13
CA LEU A 525 23.22 3.37 -15.22
C LEU A 525 23.35 4.87 -14.87
N GLY A 526 22.68 5.35 -13.81
CA GLY A 526 22.70 6.76 -13.40
C GLY A 526 22.00 7.70 -14.39
N ILE A 527 20.93 7.24 -15.04
CA ILE A 527 20.17 7.99 -16.05
C ILE A 527 19.08 8.80 -15.36
N VAL A 528 18.84 10.05 -15.80
CA VAL A 528 17.73 10.87 -15.28
C VAL A 528 16.36 10.20 -15.46
N PRO A 529 15.45 10.29 -14.47
CA PRO A 529 14.12 9.68 -14.52
C PRO A 529 13.30 10.01 -15.76
N THR A 530 13.40 11.23 -16.29
CA THR A 530 12.62 11.69 -17.46
C THR A 530 12.99 10.96 -18.76
N VAL A 531 14.25 10.55 -18.90
CA VAL A 531 14.71 9.69 -20.01
C VAL A 531 14.41 8.23 -19.70
N ALA A 532 14.68 7.78 -18.46
CA ALA A 532 14.46 6.41 -18.04
C ALA A 532 12.98 6.00 -18.11
N TYR A 533 12.04 6.93 -17.91
CA TYR A 533 10.60 6.70 -18.05
C TYR A 533 10.25 6.13 -19.44
N ASN A 534 10.69 6.79 -20.52
CA ASN A 534 10.45 6.35 -21.90
C ASN A 534 11.22 5.07 -22.27
N LEU A 535 12.42 4.86 -21.69
CA LEU A 535 13.18 3.63 -21.86
C LEU A 535 12.49 2.44 -21.18
N ASN A 536 11.91 2.65 -20.00
CA ASN A 536 11.14 1.65 -19.27
C ASN A 536 9.87 1.24 -20.03
N LEU A 537 9.10 2.20 -20.56
CA LEU A 537 7.94 1.90 -21.42
C LEU A 537 8.34 0.98 -22.59
N SER A 538 9.46 1.29 -23.25
CA SER A 538 9.95 0.53 -24.40
C SER A 538 10.46 -0.86 -24.02
N MET A 539 11.13 -0.98 -22.86
CA MET A 539 11.59 -2.25 -22.30
C MET A 539 10.41 -3.15 -21.93
N LEU A 540 9.41 -2.61 -21.23
CA LEU A 540 8.22 -3.35 -20.80
C LEU A 540 7.37 -3.82 -21.99
N PHE A 541 7.29 -3.01 -23.05
CA PHE A 541 6.65 -3.41 -24.31
C PHE A 541 7.32 -4.66 -24.91
N SER A 542 8.66 -4.64 -25.00
CA SER A 542 9.44 -5.79 -25.45
C SER A 542 9.27 -7.01 -24.52
N PHE A 543 9.37 -6.82 -23.20
CA PHE A 543 9.25 -7.92 -22.23
C PHE A 543 7.88 -8.59 -22.31
N THR A 544 6.80 -7.81 -22.44
CA THR A 544 5.43 -8.33 -22.53
C THR A 544 5.25 -9.16 -23.79
N GLY A 545 5.65 -8.64 -24.95
CA GLY A 545 5.56 -9.37 -26.22
C GLY A 545 6.38 -10.65 -26.22
N MET A 546 7.60 -10.60 -25.67
CA MET A 546 8.49 -11.75 -25.60
C MET A 546 8.01 -12.82 -24.61
N ALA A 547 7.44 -12.42 -23.47
CA ALA A 547 6.89 -13.36 -22.50
C ALA A 547 5.71 -14.16 -23.08
N VAL A 548 4.78 -13.49 -23.77
CA VAL A 548 3.67 -14.13 -24.48
C VAL A 548 4.18 -15.03 -25.62
N PHE A 549 5.18 -14.57 -26.39
CA PHE A 549 5.84 -15.36 -27.43
C PHE A 549 6.39 -16.67 -26.86
N SER A 550 7.11 -16.60 -25.72
CA SER A 550 7.77 -17.76 -25.10
C SER A 550 6.75 -18.83 -24.73
N ILE A 551 5.69 -18.46 -24.00
CA ILE A 551 4.70 -19.44 -23.50
C ILE A 551 4.00 -20.13 -24.67
N ALA A 552 3.62 -19.38 -25.72
CA ALA A 552 3.01 -19.95 -26.90
C ALA A 552 3.98 -20.86 -27.68
N TYR A 553 5.25 -20.47 -27.79
CA TYR A 553 6.31 -21.31 -28.37
C TYR A 553 6.45 -22.63 -27.59
N ASP A 554 6.58 -22.53 -26.27
CA ASP A 554 6.82 -23.65 -25.35
C ASP A 554 5.67 -24.68 -25.38
N LEU A 555 4.42 -24.21 -25.36
CA LEU A 555 3.22 -25.07 -25.47
C LEU A 555 3.18 -25.84 -26.81
N VAL A 556 3.65 -25.24 -27.91
CA VAL A 556 3.63 -25.88 -29.23
C VAL A 556 4.79 -26.85 -29.41
N VAL A 557 5.98 -26.54 -28.89
CA VAL A 557 7.13 -27.46 -28.94
C VAL A 557 6.89 -28.68 -28.06
N TRP A 558 6.45 -28.51 -26.80
CA TRP A 558 6.19 -29.63 -25.88
C TRP A 558 5.20 -30.65 -26.47
N ARG A 559 4.17 -30.18 -27.17
CA ARG A 559 3.21 -31.05 -27.85
C ARG A 559 3.87 -32.04 -28.83
N ARG A 560 4.99 -31.68 -29.44
CA ARG A 560 5.65 -32.48 -30.48
C ARG A 560 6.53 -33.59 -29.93
N GLU A 561 7.07 -33.44 -28.72
CA GLU A 561 8.05 -34.39 -28.18
C GLU A 561 7.43 -35.69 -27.65
N ILE A 562 6.12 -35.72 -27.32
CA ILE A 562 5.48 -36.88 -26.65
C ILE A 562 4.32 -37.52 -27.46
N GLY A 563 4.17 -37.25 -28.76
CA GLY A 563 3.32 -38.12 -29.59
C GLY A 563 2.60 -37.47 -30.76
N ASP A 564 3.11 -37.72 -31.96
CA ASP A 564 2.28 -37.84 -33.16
C ASP A 564 2.52 -39.23 -33.76
N TRP A 565 1.77 -40.23 -33.28
CA TRP A 565 1.80 -41.62 -33.77
C TRP A 565 1.13 -41.79 -35.15
N ARG A 566 0.87 -40.71 -35.90
CA ARG A 566 0.23 -40.81 -37.23
C ARG A 566 0.76 -39.94 -38.35
N LEU A 567 1.74 -39.05 -38.15
CA LEU A 567 2.28 -38.25 -39.27
C LEU A 567 3.73 -37.82 -39.01
N GLU A 568 4.69 -38.71 -39.19
CA GLU A 568 5.98 -38.38 -39.82
C GLU A 568 6.68 -39.68 -40.23
N THR A 569 6.71 -39.91 -41.53
CA THR A 569 7.47 -40.96 -42.19
C THR A 569 8.93 -40.86 -41.81
N LYS A 570 9.49 -42.01 -41.44
CA LYS A 570 10.93 -42.31 -41.41
C LYS A 570 11.63 -41.67 -42.62
N ASN A 571 12.61 -40.81 -42.35
CA ASN A 571 13.94 -40.77 -42.98
C ASN A 571 14.50 -39.35 -42.91
N SER A 572 15.56 -39.17 -42.13
CA SER A 572 16.87 -38.74 -42.63
C SER A 572 17.74 -38.34 -41.44
N LEU A 573 18.95 -38.87 -41.44
CA LEU A 573 20.08 -38.35 -40.68
C LEU A 573 20.21 -36.85 -41.02
N GLN A 574 19.79 -35.98 -40.12
CA GLN A 574 20.03 -34.53 -40.22
C GLN A 574 21.05 -34.09 -39.18
N PRO A 575 21.92 -33.13 -39.53
CA PRO A 575 23.19 -32.89 -38.87
C PRO A 575 23.03 -32.07 -37.59
N LEU A 576 24.16 -31.85 -36.91
CA LEU A 576 24.44 -31.00 -35.74
C LEU A 576 23.98 -29.51 -35.82
N VAL A 577 23.05 -29.14 -36.71
CA VAL A 577 22.58 -27.76 -36.95
C VAL A 577 21.20 -27.54 -36.32
N SER A 578 21.01 -26.39 -35.68
CA SER A 578 19.84 -26.00 -34.87
C SER A 578 18.47 -26.34 -35.48
N LYS A 579 17.62 -27.07 -34.75
CA LYS A 579 16.23 -27.36 -35.16
C LYS A 579 15.29 -26.22 -34.77
N LEU A 580 15.28 -25.13 -35.54
CA LEU A 580 14.27 -24.07 -35.34
C LEU A 580 12.86 -24.63 -35.60
N HIS A 581 12.01 -24.67 -34.58
CA HIS A 581 10.63 -25.14 -34.71
C HIS A 581 9.73 -24.07 -35.35
N LYS A 582 9.75 -23.95 -36.68
CA LYS A 582 8.99 -22.93 -37.44
C LYS A 582 7.53 -22.74 -36.99
N LYS A 583 6.81 -23.84 -36.74
CA LYS A 583 5.41 -23.79 -36.26
C LYS A 583 5.27 -23.14 -34.88
N ALA A 584 6.20 -23.40 -33.98
CA ALA A 584 6.21 -22.78 -32.65
C ALA A 584 6.58 -21.30 -32.74
N VAL A 585 7.52 -20.92 -33.62
CA VAL A 585 7.83 -19.52 -33.91
C VAL A 585 6.59 -18.79 -34.44
N TYR A 586 5.82 -19.37 -35.36
CA TYR A 586 4.57 -18.78 -35.82
C TYR A 586 3.53 -18.63 -34.71
N ALA A 587 3.40 -19.62 -33.81
CA ALA A 587 2.50 -19.52 -32.68
C ALA A 587 2.89 -18.36 -31.74
N GLY A 588 4.19 -18.25 -31.43
CA GLY A 588 4.74 -17.14 -30.66
C GLY A 588 4.51 -15.80 -31.32
N LEU A 589 4.77 -15.67 -32.63
CA LEU A 589 4.57 -14.42 -33.38
C LEU A 589 3.10 -14.00 -33.43
N ILE A 590 2.17 -14.95 -33.62
CA ILE A 590 0.73 -14.67 -33.59
C ILE A 590 0.31 -14.22 -32.19
N ALA A 591 0.76 -14.92 -31.14
CA ALA A 591 0.44 -14.56 -29.76
C ALA A 591 0.95 -13.16 -29.40
N LEU A 592 2.21 -12.86 -29.74
CA LEU A 592 2.83 -11.54 -29.57
C LEU A 592 2.08 -10.45 -30.35
N THR A 593 1.71 -10.72 -31.60
CA THR A 593 0.99 -9.76 -32.44
C THR A 593 -0.37 -9.41 -31.85
N LEU A 594 -1.12 -10.42 -31.41
CA LEU A 594 -2.42 -10.23 -30.76
C LEU A 594 -2.30 -9.53 -29.40
N ALA A 595 -1.23 -9.80 -28.65
CA ALA A 595 -1.03 -9.20 -27.34
C ALA A 595 -0.72 -7.71 -27.43
N ILE A 596 0.25 -7.31 -28.28
CA ILE A 596 0.87 -5.99 -28.20
C ILE A 596 1.04 -5.26 -29.55
N LEU A 597 0.61 -5.81 -30.68
CA LEU A 597 0.73 -5.15 -32.01
C LEU A 597 -0.62 -4.84 -32.67
N LEU A 598 -1.74 -5.28 -32.10
CA LEU A 598 -3.08 -5.05 -32.60
C LEU A 598 -3.94 -4.37 -31.53
N GLY A 599 -4.97 -3.64 -31.98
CA GLY A 599 -6.03 -3.17 -31.09
C GLY A 599 -7.22 -4.13 -31.04
N ASN A 600 -8.27 -3.70 -30.36
CA ASN A 600 -9.58 -4.36 -30.45
C ASN A 600 -10.31 -3.97 -31.77
N LEU A 601 -11.54 -4.43 -31.96
CA LEU A 601 -12.33 -4.11 -33.16
C LEU A 601 -12.98 -2.72 -33.11
N GLY A 602 -12.77 -1.96 -32.03
CA GLY A 602 -13.47 -0.70 -31.74
C GLY A 602 -13.10 0.43 -32.70
N GLN A 603 -11.91 0.36 -33.31
CA GLN A 603 -11.48 1.38 -34.28
C GLN A 603 -12.38 1.44 -35.51
N VAL A 604 -13.05 0.34 -35.87
CA VAL A 604 -14.06 0.35 -36.93
C VAL A 604 -15.21 1.28 -36.53
N GLY A 605 -15.67 1.22 -35.28
CA GLY A 605 -16.72 2.10 -34.75
C GLY A 605 -16.30 3.58 -34.75
N VAL A 606 -15.06 3.88 -34.36
CA VAL A 606 -14.50 5.24 -34.41
C VAL A 606 -14.50 5.78 -35.84
N LEU A 607 -14.02 4.97 -36.79
CA LEU A 607 -13.99 5.34 -38.21
C LEU A 607 -15.39 5.57 -38.77
N THR A 608 -16.32 4.65 -38.51
CA THR A 608 -17.70 4.77 -39.00
C THR A 608 -18.43 5.94 -38.36
N ASN A 609 -18.16 6.26 -37.10
CA ASN A 609 -18.73 7.43 -36.44
C ASN A 609 -18.20 8.73 -37.07
N ALA A 610 -16.88 8.81 -37.33
CA ALA A 610 -16.29 9.94 -38.04
C ALA A 610 -16.91 10.14 -39.43
N TRP A 611 -17.15 9.05 -40.16
CA TRP A 611 -17.83 9.09 -41.45
C TRP A 611 -19.29 9.51 -41.32
N TYR A 612 -20.04 8.96 -40.36
CA TYR A 612 -21.43 9.33 -40.12
C TYR A 612 -21.59 10.82 -39.79
N GLN A 613 -20.71 11.38 -38.95
CA GLN A 613 -20.72 12.79 -38.58
C GLN A 613 -20.35 13.71 -39.75
N ALA A 614 -19.50 13.26 -40.68
CA ALA A 614 -19.15 14.02 -41.89
C ALA A 614 -20.25 13.97 -42.98
N GLY A 615 -21.13 12.98 -42.91
CA GLY A 615 -22.21 12.77 -43.86
C GLY A 615 -23.31 13.82 -43.75
N ASN A 616 -23.98 14.11 -44.87
CA ASN A 616 -25.10 15.06 -44.87
C ASN A 616 -26.27 14.51 -44.03
N PRO A 617 -26.70 15.20 -42.95
CA PRO A 617 -27.79 14.74 -42.09
C PRO A 617 -29.10 14.50 -42.84
N THR A 618 -29.38 15.26 -43.92
CA THR A 618 -30.65 15.14 -44.67
C THR A 618 -30.80 13.81 -45.40
N LEU A 619 -29.70 13.09 -45.68
CA LEU A 619 -29.74 11.77 -46.33
C LEU A 619 -30.41 10.71 -45.44
N GLU A 620 -30.37 10.90 -44.12
CA GLU A 620 -30.97 9.98 -43.15
C GLU A 620 -32.50 10.08 -43.15
N GLU A 621 -33.02 11.31 -43.27
CA GLU A 621 -34.45 11.60 -43.34
C GLU A 621 -35.06 11.23 -44.71
N THR A 622 -34.27 11.31 -45.79
CA THR A 622 -34.76 11.16 -47.17
C THR A 622 -34.90 9.69 -47.61
N ILE A 623 -34.14 8.76 -47.02
CA ILE A 623 -34.16 7.33 -47.40
C ILE A 623 -34.41 6.47 -46.16
N PRO A 624 -35.68 6.18 -45.81
CA PRO A 624 -36.01 5.31 -44.69
C PRO A 624 -35.32 3.94 -44.80
N LEU A 625 -34.95 3.33 -43.67
CA LEU A 625 -34.28 2.02 -43.52
C LEU A 625 -32.79 1.96 -43.89
N VAL A 626 -32.31 2.71 -44.87
CA VAL A 626 -30.87 2.72 -45.26
C VAL A 626 -30.19 4.08 -45.11
N GLY A 627 -30.94 5.11 -44.70
CA GLY A 627 -30.47 6.50 -44.58
C GLY A 627 -29.20 6.65 -43.75
N THR A 628 -29.10 5.97 -42.60
CA THR A 628 -27.89 5.97 -41.76
C THR A 628 -26.67 5.41 -42.51
N ALA A 629 -26.84 4.32 -43.27
CA ALA A 629 -25.77 3.73 -44.06
C ALA A 629 -25.36 4.63 -45.23
N VAL A 630 -26.34 5.22 -45.93
CA VAL A 630 -26.10 6.16 -47.04
C VAL A 630 -25.37 7.42 -46.54
N ARG A 631 -25.80 7.99 -45.41
CA ARG A 631 -25.14 9.12 -44.74
C ARG A 631 -23.70 8.79 -44.39
N THR A 632 -23.47 7.61 -43.80
CA THR A 632 -22.11 7.17 -43.43
C THR A 632 -21.21 7.03 -44.66
N LEU A 633 -21.73 6.46 -45.77
CA LEU A 633 -20.96 6.34 -47.01
C LEU A 633 -20.65 7.71 -47.64
N ASP A 634 -21.61 8.63 -47.69
CA ASP A 634 -21.41 10.02 -48.15
C ASP A 634 -20.28 10.71 -47.37
N GLY A 635 -20.34 10.67 -46.03
CA GLY A 635 -19.30 11.24 -45.20
C GLY A 635 -17.95 10.53 -45.34
N GLY A 636 -17.96 9.20 -45.53
CA GLY A 636 -16.75 8.44 -45.85
C GLY A 636 -16.08 8.92 -47.14
N PHE A 637 -16.85 9.15 -48.22
CA PHE A 637 -16.32 9.72 -49.46
C PHE A 637 -15.75 11.12 -49.27
N LYS A 638 -16.41 11.98 -48.47
CA LYS A 638 -15.91 13.32 -48.14
C LYS A 638 -14.61 13.29 -47.36
N VAL A 639 -14.50 12.45 -46.34
CA VAL A 639 -13.27 12.31 -45.55
C VAL A 639 -12.13 11.76 -46.42
N LEU A 640 -12.40 10.75 -47.26
CA LEU A 640 -11.41 10.19 -48.18
C LEU A 640 -11.00 11.16 -49.30
N SER A 641 -11.87 12.10 -49.70
CA SER A 641 -11.54 13.14 -50.69
C SER A 641 -10.76 14.33 -50.13
N GLY A 642 -10.42 14.30 -48.83
CA GLY A 642 -9.56 15.29 -48.19
C GLY A 642 -10.26 16.17 -47.15
N THR A 643 -11.54 15.95 -46.88
CA THR A 643 -12.24 16.69 -45.80
C THR A 643 -11.73 16.19 -44.45
N PRO A 644 -11.31 17.07 -43.52
CA PRO A 644 -10.95 16.65 -42.17
C PRO A 644 -12.12 15.92 -41.50
N ALA A 645 -11.82 14.81 -40.82
CA ALA A 645 -12.82 14.10 -40.05
C ALA A 645 -13.33 14.99 -38.90
N PRO A 646 -14.65 15.12 -38.69
CA PRO A 646 -15.23 16.01 -37.68
C PRO A 646 -15.19 15.42 -36.27
N ILE A 647 -14.06 14.82 -35.89
CA ILE A 647 -13.81 14.31 -34.53
C ILE A 647 -12.47 14.86 -34.03
N TYR A 648 -12.31 14.96 -32.72
CA TYR A 648 -11.08 15.51 -32.15
C TYR A 648 -9.91 14.55 -32.40
N THR A 649 -8.70 15.07 -32.64
CA THR A 649 -7.54 14.24 -33.02
C THR A 649 -7.23 13.15 -31.99
N GLY A 650 -7.38 13.43 -30.69
CA GLY A 650 -7.18 12.45 -29.63
C GLY A 650 -8.18 11.29 -29.60
N ASP A 651 -9.39 11.48 -30.13
CA ASP A 651 -10.44 10.46 -30.13
C ASP A 651 -10.05 9.22 -30.96
N TRP A 652 -9.18 9.40 -31.95
CA TRP A 652 -8.64 8.34 -32.80
C TRP A 652 -7.84 7.28 -32.05
N PHE A 653 -7.23 7.62 -30.91
CA PHE A 653 -6.57 6.63 -30.05
C PHE A 653 -7.37 6.36 -28.77
N PHE A 654 -8.20 7.30 -28.31
CA PHE A 654 -8.87 7.24 -27.01
C PHE A 654 -10.16 6.42 -27.01
N LEU A 655 -11.05 6.59 -28.00
CA LEU A 655 -12.38 6.01 -27.93
C LEU A 655 -12.39 4.48 -28.06
N ALA A 656 -11.43 3.89 -28.77
CA ALA A 656 -11.38 2.44 -28.97
C ALA A 656 -11.19 1.66 -27.65
N SER A 657 -10.64 2.26 -26.60
CA SER A 657 -10.52 1.61 -25.28
C SER A 657 -11.73 1.83 -24.37
N ARG A 658 -12.82 2.45 -24.83
CA ARG A 658 -14.11 2.57 -24.11
C ARG A 658 -15.23 1.89 -24.89
N ALA A 659 -15.12 0.57 -25.03
CA ALA A 659 -15.98 -0.18 -25.92
C ALA A 659 -17.29 -0.68 -25.26
N LEU A 660 -17.42 -0.66 -23.93
CA LEU A 660 -18.61 -1.17 -23.25
C LEU A 660 -19.70 -0.11 -23.07
N ASN A 661 -20.96 -0.57 -23.05
CA ASN A 661 -22.12 0.24 -22.72
C ASN A 661 -22.18 0.55 -21.21
N TYR A 662 -22.84 1.65 -20.87
CA TYR A 662 -23.14 2.08 -19.51
C TYR A 662 -24.35 3.01 -19.50
N ASP A 663 -25.07 3.07 -18.37
CA ASP A 663 -26.25 3.93 -18.24
C ASP A 663 -25.87 5.35 -17.75
N PRO A 664 -26.69 6.38 -18.03
CA PRO A 664 -26.44 7.73 -17.54
C PRO A 664 -26.32 7.76 -16.00
N GLY A 665 -25.22 8.35 -15.50
CA GLY A 665 -24.89 8.38 -14.07
C GLY A 665 -23.91 7.29 -13.63
N GLU A 666 -23.67 6.27 -14.44
CA GLU A 666 -22.59 5.31 -14.22
C GLU A 666 -21.25 5.84 -14.78
N ALA A 667 -20.16 5.47 -14.12
CA ALA A 667 -18.83 5.67 -14.69
C ALA A 667 -18.60 4.71 -15.87
N GLY A 668 -18.31 5.25 -17.05
CA GLY A 668 -18.09 4.46 -18.25
C GLY A 668 -16.93 3.48 -18.12
N PRO A 669 -17.14 2.16 -18.34
CA PRO A 669 -16.07 1.17 -18.18
C PRO A 669 -14.90 1.37 -19.14
N ILE A 670 -13.68 1.27 -18.59
CA ILE A 670 -12.44 1.34 -19.35
C ILE A 670 -12.05 -0.09 -19.78
N THR A 671 -11.96 -0.31 -21.08
CA THR A 671 -11.53 -1.56 -21.72
C THR A 671 -10.21 -1.37 -22.45
N GLU A 672 -9.17 -1.02 -21.70
CA GLU A 672 -7.82 -0.95 -22.24
C GLU A 672 -7.33 -2.31 -22.73
N PHE A 673 -6.41 -2.25 -23.69
CA PHE A 673 -5.65 -3.37 -24.21
C PHE A 673 -4.18 -2.93 -24.31
N PRO A 674 -3.20 -3.86 -24.30
CA PRO A 674 -1.80 -3.50 -24.11
C PRO A 674 -1.26 -2.45 -25.09
N PHE A 675 -1.61 -2.50 -26.38
CA PHE A 675 -1.17 -1.46 -27.33
C PHE A 675 -1.65 -0.07 -26.93
N PHE A 676 -2.91 0.09 -26.51
CA PHE A 676 -3.43 1.37 -25.99
C PHE A 676 -2.60 1.82 -24.79
N THR A 677 -2.42 0.94 -23.80
CA THR A 677 -1.68 1.23 -22.55
C THR A 677 -0.27 1.75 -22.85
N PHE A 678 0.49 1.06 -23.71
CA PHE A 678 1.83 1.48 -24.10
C PHE A 678 1.87 2.75 -24.97
N LEU A 679 0.87 2.97 -25.82
CA LEU A 679 0.78 4.18 -26.63
C LEU A 679 0.40 5.41 -25.79
N TYR A 680 -0.56 5.24 -24.87
CA TYR A 680 -1.00 6.26 -23.94
C TYR A 680 0.19 6.75 -23.12
N GLY A 681 0.97 5.79 -22.60
CA GLY A 681 2.31 6.00 -22.07
C GLY A 681 2.37 6.27 -20.58
N ASP A 682 1.36 5.85 -19.82
CA ASP A 682 1.34 5.90 -18.36
C ASP A 682 2.14 4.70 -17.84
N LEU A 683 3.23 4.94 -17.12
CA LEU A 683 4.04 3.91 -16.46
C LEU A 683 3.33 3.37 -15.20
N HIS A 684 2.06 3.02 -15.37
CA HIS A 684 1.15 2.69 -14.30
C HIS A 684 1.30 1.24 -13.84
N ALA A 685 0.88 0.95 -12.61
CA ALA A 685 0.92 -0.35 -11.94
C ALA A 685 0.62 -1.56 -12.85
N HIS A 686 -0.52 -1.52 -13.55
CA HIS A 686 -0.97 -2.62 -14.41
C HIS A 686 -0.07 -2.87 -15.63
N MET A 687 0.55 -1.83 -16.19
CA MET A 687 1.49 -1.96 -17.32
C MET A 687 2.77 -2.67 -16.87
N ILE A 688 3.31 -2.28 -15.72
CA ILE A 688 4.53 -2.88 -15.15
C ILE A 688 4.29 -4.36 -14.81
N ALA A 689 3.07 -4.71 -14.39
CA ALA A 689 2.70 -6.08 -14.05
C ALA A 689 2.60 -7.03 -15.26
N LEU A 690 2.35 -6.55 -16.49
CA LEU A 690 2.14 -7.40 -17.68
C LEU A 690 3.25 -8.46 -17.90
N PRO A 691 4.55 -8.15 -17.89
CA PRO A 691 5.58 -9.18 -18.01
C PRO A 691 5.70 -10.09 -16.76
N LEU A 692 5.40 -9.59 -15.56
CA LEU A 692 5.47 -10.35 -14.30
C LEU A 692 4.35 -11.39 -14.21
N THR A 693 3.15 -11.03 -14.67
CA THR A 693 2.03 -11.97 -14.76
C THR A 693 2.33 -13.13 -15.71
N MET A 694 3.01 -12.86 -16.82
CA MET A 694 3.47 -13.90 -17.75
C MET A 694 4.61 -14.75 -17.17
N LEU A 695 5.46 -14.20 -16.29
CA LEU A 695 6.44 -15.00 -15.54
C LEU A 695 5.74 -15.99 -14.59
N ALA A 696 4.70 -15.56 -13.87
CA ALA A 696 3.89 -16.43 -13.02
C ALA A 696 3.20 -17.55 -13.84
N LEU A 697 2.64 -17.21 -15.01
CA LEU A 697 2.04 -18.20 -15.92
C LEU A 697 3.08 -19.19 -16.48
N ALA A 698 4.28 -18.71 -16.84
CA ALA A 698 5.35 -19.57 -17.34
C ALA A 698 5.84 -20.55 -16.26
N TRP A 699 5.94 -20.10 -15.01
CA TRP A 699 6.23 -20.98 -13.87
C TRP A 699 5.14 -22.05 -13.70
N ALA A 700 3.86 -21.68 -13.76
CA ALA A 700 2.74 -22.61 -13.65
C ALA A 700 2.78 -23.69 -14.76
N VAL A 701 3.06 -23.28 -16.00
CA VAL A 701 3.23 -24.22 -17.13
C VAL A 701 4.44 -25.12 -16.93
N ALA A 702 5.57 -24.59 -16.47
CA ALA A 702 6.78 -25.36 -16.21
C ALA A 702 6.57 -26.41 -15.12
N LEU A 703 5.82 -26.07 -14.05
CA LEU A 703 5.47 -26.99 -12.97
C LEU A 703 4.60 -28.16 -13.48
N VAL A 704 3.63 -27.86 -14.34
CA VAL A 704 2.77 -28.87 -14.97
C VAL A 704 3.58 -29.80 -15.88
N PHE A 705 4.51 -29.27 -16.67
CA PHE A 705 5.40 -30.07 -17.53
C PHE A 705 6.34 -30.96 -16.71
N LYS A 706 6.92 -30.43 -15.63
CA LYS A 706 7.73 -31.21 -14.68
C LYS A 706 7.00 -32.44 -14.16
N ALA A 707 5.78 -32.24 -13.65
CA ALA A 707 5.00 -33.32 -13.06
C ALA A 707 4.64 -34.41 -14.09
N LYS A 708 4.33 -34.01 -15.33
CA LYS A 708 4.05 -34.95 -16.40
C LYS A 708 5.29 -35.79 -16.78
N GLU A 709 6.43 -35.14 -16.99
CA GLU A 709 7.67 -35.83 -17.37
C GLU A 709 8.10 -36.83 -16.29
N THR A 710 7.99 -36.43 -15.02
CA THR A 710 8.30 -37.30 -13.86
C THR A 710 7.41 -38.55 -13.85
N ARG A 711 6.10 -38.38 -14.12
CA ARG A 711 5.15 -39.50 -14.17
C ARG A 711 5.43 -40.44 -15.35
N ASP A 712 5.64 -39.89 -16.54
CA ASP A 712 5.86 -40.69 -17.75
C ASP A 712 7.09 -41.58 -17.60
N TRP A 713 8.17 -41.02 -17.06
CA TRP A 713 9.35 -41.80 -16.76
C TRP A 713 9.08 -42.91 -15.72
N GLY A 714 8.36 -42.60 -14.63
CA GLY A 714 7.99 -43.60 -13.63
C GLY A 714 7.22 -44.79 -14.24
N LEU A 715 6.29 -44.50 -15.15
CA LEU A 715 5.55 -45.53 -15.88
C LEU A 715 6.44 -46.33 -16.85
N GLU A 716 7.33 -45.68 -17.60
CA GLU A 716 8.27 -46.34 -18.51
C GLU A 716 9.24 -47.26 -17.74
N THR A 717 9.76 -46.81 -16.59
CA THR A 717 10.62 -47.66 -15.75
C THR A 717 9.90 -48.85 -15.15
N ALA A 718 8.64 -48.70 -14.74
CA ALA A 718 7.85 -49.80 -14.20
C ALA A 718 7.52 -50.86 -15.27
N GLN A 719 7.51 -50.48 -16.55
CA GLN A 719 7.17 -51.35 -17.68
C GLN A 719 8.40 -51.91 -18.42
N SER A 720 9.59 -51.34 -18.21
CA SER A 720 10.82 -51.77 -18.90
C SER A 720 11.44 -53.01 -18.23
N PRO A 721 11.66 -54.12 -18.96
CA PRO A 721 12.41 -55.28 -18.47
C PRO A 721 13.93 -55.02 -18.35
N ILE A 722 14.43 -53.88 -18.82
CA ILE A 722 15.85 -53.49 -18.78
C ILE A 722 16.00 -52.25 -17.88
N PRO A 723 16.79 -52.29 -16.78
CA PRO A 723 16.96 -51.16 -15.85
C PRO A 723 17.73 -49.94 -16.38
N SER A 724 18.05 -49.88 -17.67
CA SER A 724 19.09 -48.99 -18.22
C SER A 724 18.63 -47.59 -18.64
N LEU A 725 17.39 -47.19 -18.36
CA LEU A 725 16.96 -45.81 -18.58
C LEU A 725 17.54 -44.97 -17.44
N GLN A 726 18.52 -44.11 -17.77
CA GLN A 726 19.00 -43.10 -16.84
C GLN A 726 17.78 -42.33 -16.29
N PRO A 727 17.70 -42.09 -14.97
CA PRO A 727 16.60 -41.33 -14.42
C PRO A 727 16.55 -39.93 -15.03
N PRO A 728 15.35 -39.31 -15.15
CA PRO A 728 15.25 -37.90 -15.41
C PRO A 728 16.09 -37.25 -14.34
N ILE A 729 16.89 -36.30 -14.76
CA ILE A 729 17.82 -35.58 -13.91
C ILE A 729 17.14 -35.26 -12.58
N SER A 730 17.56 -35.95 -11.51
CA SER A 730 16.95 -35.80 -10.19
C SER A 730 17.02 -34.32 -9.81
N THR A 731 15.86 -33.71 -9.57
CA THR A 731 15.81 -32.36 -9.01
C THR A 731 16.28 -32.44 -7.58
N SER A 732 17.44 -31.87 -7.35
CA SER A 732 17.99 -31.71 -6.00
C SER A 732 17.08 -30.83 -5.13
N TRP A 733 17.23 -30.94 -3.80
CA TRP A 733 16.38 -30.23 -2.85
C TRP A 733 16.44 -28.69 -3.04
N TRP A 734 17.62 -28.13 -3.34
CA TRP A 734 17.80 -26.69 -3.57
C TRP A 734 17.18 -26.22 -4.89
N GLU A 735 17.19 -27.05 -5.95
CA GLU A 735 16.49 -26.73 -7.21
C GLU A 735 14.98 -26.67 -6.97
N THR A 736 14.47 -27.62 -6.17
CA THR A 736 13.06 -27.63 -5.78
C THR A 736 12.72 -26.38 -4.95
N ALA A 737 13.54 -26.05 -3.94
CA ALA A 737 13.37 -24.83 -3.16
C ALA A 737 13.38 -23.57 -4.04
N LEU A 738 14.30 -23.48 -5.00
CA LEU A 738 14.39 -22.35 -5.94
C LEU A 738 13.16 -22.26 -6.85
N ILE A 739 12.62 -23.39 -7.33
CA ILE A 739 11.38 -23.41 -8.13
C ILE A 739 10.20 -22.86 -7.33
N TRP A 740 10.02 -23.30 -6.09
CA TRP A 740 8.94 -22.80 -5.23
C TRP A 740 9.15 -21.34 -4.83
N PHE A 741 10.38 -20.94 -4.51
CA PHE A 741 10.73 -19.55 -4.22
C PHE A 741 10.39 -18.63 -5.40
N VAL A 742 10.80 -18.97 -6.63
CA VAL A 742 10.50 -18.15 -7.80
C VAL A 742 9.01 -18.14 -8.14
N GLY A 743 8.30 -19.25 -7.93
CA GLY A 743 6.83 -19.29 -8.07
C GLY A 743 6.13 -18.36 -7.08
N ALA A 744 6.51 -18.44 -5.81
CA ALA A 744 6.00 -17.58 -4.76
C ALA A 744 6.38 -16.11 -4.99
N LEU A 745 7.61 -15.83 -5.43
CA LEU A 745 8.07 -14.48 -5.76
C LEU A 745 7.31 -13.89 -6.96
N ALA A 746 7.11 -14.66 -8.03
CA ALA A 746 6.41 -14.21 -9.24
C ALA A 746 4.90 -13.97 -9.01
N ILE A 747 4.28 -14.69 -8.08
CA ILE A 747 2.89 -14.46 -7.67
C ILE A 747 2.80 -13.34 -6.63
N GLY A 748 3.64 -13.39 -5.59
CA GLY A 748 3.65 -12.42 -4.49
C GLY A 748 3.96 -11.00 -4.93
N VAL A 749 4.84 -10.83 -5.92
CA VAL A 749 5.19 -9.48 -6.45
C VAL A 749 4.00 -8.73 -7.02
N LEU A 750 2.97 -9.46 -7.49
CA LEU A 750 1.74 -8.86 -7.99
C LEU A 750 0.99 -8.12 -6.89
N GLN A 751 1.09 -8.55 -5.63
CA GLN A 751 0.51 -7.83 -4.49
C GLN A 751 1.01 -6.38 -4.40
N ALA A 752 2.32 -6.20 -4.54
CA ALA A 752 2.98 -4.91 -4.38
C ALA A 752 3.09 -4.09 -5.69
N THR A 753 2.81 -4.71 -6.84
CA THR A 753 2.89 -4.07 -8.17
C THR A 753 1.52 -3.73 -8.74
N ASN A 754 0.54 -4.64 -8.63
CA ASN A 754 -0.85 -4.46 -9.03
C ASN A 754 -1.71 -5.54 -8.37
N ILE A 755 -2.26 -5.26 -7.17
CA ILE A 755 -2.91 -6.26 -6.32
C ILE A 755 -4.06 -7.02 -7.01
N TRP A 756 -4.69 -6.40 -8.02
CA TRP A 756 -5.76 -6.98 -8.83
C TRP A 756 -5.34 -8.22 -9.62
N ASP A 757 -4.04 -8.39 -9.90
CA ASP A 757 -3.52 -9.56 -10.59
C ASP A 757 -3.31 -10.75 -9.63
N LEU A 758 -3.12 -10.50 -8.34
CA LEU A 758 -2.79 -11.53 -7.35
C LEU A 758 -3.83 -12.67 -7.31
N PRO A 759 -5.16 -12.42 -7.21
CA PRO A 759 -6.14 -13.51 -7.14
C PRO A 759 -6.11 -14.42 -8.36
N THR A 760 -6.03 -13.84 -9.56
CA THR A 760 -6.02 -14.59 -10.81
C THR A 760 -4.81 -15.53 -10.91
N TYR A 761 -3.62 -15.01 -10.64
CA TYR A 761 -2.39 -15.80 -10.78
C TYR A 761 -2.16 -16.73 -9.58
N ALA A 762 -2.68 -16.41 -8.39
CA ALA A 762 -2.74 -17.34 -7.27
C ALA A 762 -3.63 -18.55 -7.57
N VAL A 763 -4.82 -18.34 -8.17
CA VAL A 763 -5.70 -19.43 -8.60
C VAL A 763 -5.06 -20.27 -9.70
N ILE A 764 -4.45 -19.65 -10.72
CA ILE A 764 -3.72 -20.38 -11.76
C ILE A 764 -2.56 -21.18 -11.17
N GLY A 765 -1.83 -20.61 -10.21
CA GLY A 765 -0.77 -21.31 -9.47
C GLY A 765 -1.31 -22.50 -8.68
N ALA A 766 -2.41 -22.34 -7.95
CA ALA A 766 -3.07 -23.41 -7.21
C ALA A 766 -3.57 -24.52 -8.14
N LEU A 767 -4.12 -24.19 -9.32
CA LEU A 767 -4.51 -25.17 -10.34
C LEU A 767 -3.30 -25.93 -10.90
N ALA A 768 -2.16 -25.27 -11.09
CA ALA A 768 -0.92 -25.92 -11.50
C ALA A 768 -0.37 -26.87 -10.42
N VAL A 769 -0.41 -26.46 -9.15
CA VAL A 769 -0.05 -27.32 -8.00
C VAL A 769 -0.99 -28.52 -7.91
N MET A 770 -2.30 -28.29 -8.00
CA MET A 770 -3.31 -29.35 -8.00
C MET A 770 -3.02 -30.36 -9.12
N TYR A 771 -2.78 -29.87 -10.34
CA TYR A 771 -2.44 -30.73 -11.47
C TYR A 771 -1.17 -31.53 -11.22
N ALA A 772 -0.11 -30.88 -10.73
CA ALA A 772 1.17 -31.52 -10.46
C ALA A 772 1.02 -32.66 -9.43
N VAL A 773 0.32 -32.40 -8.33
CA VAL A 773 0.09 -33.38 -7.26
C VAL A 773 -0.78 -34.54 -7.74
N VAL A 774 -1.81 -34.27 -8.54
CA VAL A 774 -2.66 -35.31 -9.14
C VAL A 774 -1.86 -36.20 -10.10
N GLU A 775 -0.92 -35.65 -10.85
CA GLU A 775 -0.04 -36.43 -11.72
C GLU A 775 0.96 -37.27 -10.92
N GLU A 776 1.62 -36.69 -9.92
CA GLU A 776 2.58 -37.36 -9.03
C GLU A 776 1.95 -38.55 -8.30
N ASN A 777 0.68 -38.46 -7.89
CA ASN A 777 -0.06 -39.53 -7.19
C ASN A 777 -0.81 -40.47 -8.14
N GLY A 778 -0.45 -40.53 -9.43
CA GLY A 778 -1.03 -41.53 -10.33
C GLY A 778 -2.49 -41.29 -10.73
N ARG A 779 -3.09 -40.12 -10.43
CA ARG A 779 -4.51 -39.78 -10.63
C ARG A 779 -5.52 -40.60 -9.82
N THR A 780 -5.09 -41.25 -8.73
CA THR A 780 -6.00 -41.93 -7.81
C THR A 780 -6.47 -40.98 -6.71
N PHE A 781 -7.77 -40.97 -6.44
CA PHE A 781 -8.33 -40.17 -5.36
C PHE A 781 -7.96 -40.77 -3.99
N SER A 782 -7.44 -39.95 -3.07
CA SER A 782 -7.19 -40.31 -1.67
C SER A 782 -7.26 -39.07 -0.77
N LEU A 783 -7.48 -39.26 0.53
CA LEU A 783 -7.41 -38.16 1.50
C LEU A 783 -6.00 -37.56 1.57
N GLN A 784 -4.97 -38.38 1.37
CA GLN A 784 -3.57 -37.93 1.31
C GLN A 784 -3.33 -37.01 0.10
N LEU A 785 -3.95 -37.28 -1.05
CA LEU A 785 -3.90 -36.40 -2.22
C LEU A 785 -4.45 -35.01 -1.88
N LEU A 786 -5.63 -34.95 -1.26
CA LEU A 786 -6.24 -33.68 -0.83
C LEU A 786 -5.37 -32.94 0.18
N GLY A 787 -4.78 -33.65 1.15
CA GLY A 787 -3.83 -33.10 2.11
C GLY A 787 -2.57 -32.53 1.43
N GLN A 788 -2.01 -33.21 0.43
CA GLN A 788 -0.86 -32.70 -0.34
C GLN A 788 -1.19 -31.49 -1.19
N ILE A 789 -2.37 -31.46 -1.84
CA ILE A 789 -2.84 -30.30 -2.61
C ILE A 789 -3.00 -29.11 -1.65
N GLY A 790 -3.68 -29.30 -0.53
CA GLY A 790 -3.88 -28.28 0.50
C GLY A 790 -2.56 -27.74 1.03
N LEU A 791 -1.64 -28.63 1.45
CA LEU A 791 -0.35 -28.24 2.00
C LEU A 791 0.53 -27.50 0.98
N LYS A 792 0.71 -28.03 -0.23
CA LYS A 792 1.58 -27.38 -1.24
C LYS A 792 0.99 -26.05 -1.72
N THR A 793 -0.34 -25.94 -1.79
CA THR A 793 -1.00 -24.66 -2.10
C THR A 793 -0.84 -23.67 -0.96
N ALA A 794 -1.02 -24.11 0.29
CA ALA A 794 -0.77 -23.27 1.46
C ALA A 794 0.67 -22.77 1.50
N VAL A 795 1.66 -23.64 1.25
CA VAL A 795 3.08 -23.25 1.16
C VAL A 795 3.30 -22.20 0.08
N LEU A 796 2.72 -22.36 -1.12
CA LEU A 796 2.84 -21.37 -2.20
C LEU A 796 2.29 -20.01 -1.78
N ILE A 797 1.06 -19.99 -1.25
CA ILE A 797 0.37 -18.76 -0.90
C ILE A 797 1.02 -18.09 0.32
N SER A 798 1.34 -18.84 1.37
CA SER A 798 2.03 -18.34 2.55
C SER A 798 3.40 -17.76 2.20
N LEU A 799 4.18 -18.43 1.34
CA LEU A 799 5.45 -17.87 0.87
C LEU A 799 5.23 -16.60 0.02
N ALA A 800 4.24 -16.60 -0.88
CA ALA A 800 3.96 -15.43 -1.72
C ALA A 800 3.61 -14.19 -0.88
N LEU A 801 2.81 -14.35 0.18
CA LEU A 801 2.46 -13.29 1.12
C LEU A 801 3.65 -12.89 2.00
N LEU A 802 4.38 -13.87 2.55
CA LEU A 802 5.50 -13.63 3.46
C LEU A 802 6.66 -12.89 2.77
N LEU A 803 6.94 -13.19 1.50
CA LEU A 803 8.00 -12.51 0.74
C LEU A 803 7.74 -11.01 0.58
N PHE A 804 6.48 -10.56 0.65
CA PHE A 804 6.06 -9.16 0.55
C PHE A 804 5.41 -8.65 1.85
N TRP A 805 5.72 -9.29 2.98
CA TRP A 805 5.23 -8.87 4.29
C TRP A 805 5.55 -7.40 4.61
N PRO A 806 6.78 -6.88 4.39
CA PRO A 806 7.08 -5.47 4.65
C PRO A 806 6.24 -4.47 3.85
N PHE A 807 5.76 -4.86 2.66
CA PHE A 807 4.82 -4.04 1.89
C PHE A 807 3.44 -4.07 2.57
N SER A 808 2.95 -5.26 2.91
CA SER A 808 1.62 -5.47 3.48
C SER A 808 1.42 -4.75 4.83
N THR A 809 2.46 -4.69 5.67
CA THR A 809 2.41 -3.99 6.96
C THR A 809 2.35 -2.46 6.83
N ASN A 810 2.78 -1.93 5.68
CA ASN A 810 2.82 -0.49 5.41
C ASN A 810 1.86 -0.11 4.26
N PHE A 811 0.84 -0.93 4.00
CA PHE A 811 -0.14 -0.68 2.95
C PHE A 811 -1.56 -0.70 3.50
N GLY A 812 -2.19 0.47 3.54
CA GLY A 812 -3.57 0.64 3.95
C GLY A 812 -4.53 0.27 2.81
N ALA A 813 -5.14 -0.90 2.86
CA ALA A 813 -6.01 -1.39 1.79
C ALA A 813 -7.39 -0.70 1.83
N GLY A 814 -7.61 0.33 1.00
CA GLY A 814 -8.92 1.00 0.87
C GLY A 814 -10.02 0.17 0.17
N PHE A 815 -9.68 -1.00 -0.39
CA PHE A 815 -10.60 -1.87 -1.13
C PHE A 815 -10.44 -3.33 -0.70
N SER A 816 -11.36 -3.85 0.11
CA SER A 816 -11.22 -5.17 0.75
C SER A 816 -12.39 -6.13 0.50
N SER A 817 -13.50 -5.67 -0.09
CA SER A 817 -14.72 -6.46 -0.26
C SER A 817 -15.19 -6.55 -1.71
N ILE A 818 -15.86 -7.67 -2.02
CA ILE A 818 -16.50 -7.94 -3.30
C ILE A 818 -18.00 -7.83 -3.10
N ALA A 819 -18.68 -7.07 -3.95
CA ALA A 819 -20.14 -6.94 -3.97
C ALA A 819 -20.74 -7.44 -5.29
N PRO A 820 -21.99 -7.92 -5.29
CA PRO A 820 -22.75 -8.13 -6.52
C PRO A 820 -22.89 -6.82 -7.31
N TRP A 821 -22.71 -6.88 -8.63
CA TRP A 821 -22.97 -5.75 -9.52
C TRP A 821 -24.48 -5.65 -9.82
N ASP A 822 -25.07 -4.48 -9.66
CA ASP A 822 -26.49 -4.21 -9.93
C ASP A 822 -26.74 -3.25 -11.11
N GLY A 823 -25.71 -2.53 -11.57
CA GLY A 823 -25.79 -1.66 -12.74
C GLY A 823 -25.71 -2.37 -14.11
N SER A 824 -25.41 -1.59 -15.15
CA SER A 824 -25.48 -2.04 -16.55
C SER A 824 -24.58 -3.25 -16.86
N LYS A 825 -25.15 -4.20 -17.62
CA LYS A 825 -24.46 -5.43 -18.06
C LYS A 825 -23.93 -5.28 -19.48
N SER A 826 -22.83 -5.95 -19.80
CA SER A 826 -22.21 -5.78 -21.12
C SER A 826 -23.09 -6.38 -22.21
N TYR A 827 -23.33 -5.62 -23.27
CA TYR A 827 -23.98 -6.17 -24.47
C TYR A 827 -23.03 -7.09 -25.22
N LEU A 828 -23.61 -8.11 -25.87
CA LEU A 828 -22.83 -9.08 -26.65
C LEU A 828 -22.04 -8.41 -27.78
N GLY A 829 -22.60 -7.41 -28.45
CA GLY A 829 -21.90 -6.66 -29.50
C GLY A 829 -20.63 -5.97 -28.99
N ASN A 830 -20.73 -5.27 -27.86
CA ASN A 830 -19.62 -4.59 -27.20
C ASN A 830 -18.54 -5.59 -26.72
N TYR A 831 -18.96 -6.73 -26.16
CA TYR A 831 -18.03 -7.80 -25.79
C TYR A 831 -17.30 -8.41 -27.00
N LEU A 832 -18.00 -8.59 -28.13
CA LEU A 832 -17.40 -9.04 -29.39
C LEU A 832 -16.46 -8.00 -29.99
N ILE A 833 -16.66 -6.70 -29.75
CA ILE A 833 -15.71 -5.66 -30.14
C ILE A 833 -14.38 -5.85 -29.40
N VAL A 834 -14.42 -6.17 -28.10
CA VAL A 834 -13.22 -6.39 -27.28
C VAL A 834 -12.55 -7.73 -27.61
N TYR A 835 -13.31 -8.84 -27.58
CA TYR A 835 -12.73 -10.20 -27.64
C TYR A 835 -13.03 -10.99 -28.90
N GLY A 836 -13.78 -10.45 -29.87
CA GLY A 836 -14.25 -11.20 -31.04
C GLY A 836 -13.15 -11.88 -31.85
N LEU A 837 -11.99 -11.23 -32.00
CA LEU A 837 -10.82 -11.83 -32.66
C LEU A 837 -10.28 -13.05 -31.88
N PHE A 838 -10.21 -12.99 -30.56
CA PHE A 838 -9.79 -14.12 -29.72
C PHE A 838 -10.82 -15.25 -29.72
N LEU A 839 -12.10 -14.89 -29.59
CA LEU A 839 -13.20 -15.85 -29.61
C LEU A 839 -13.26 -16.63 -30.91
N PHE A 840 -12.90 -16.03 -32.05
CA PHE A 840 -12.76 -16.76 -33.31
C PHE A 840 -11.78 -17.93 -33.21
N PHE A 841 -10.62 -17.75 -32.59
CA PHE A 841 -9.64 -18.82 -32.35
C PHE A 841 -10.13 -19.83 -31.32
N VAL A 842 -10.72 -19.36 -30.22
CA VAL A 842 -11.31 -20.21 -29.17
C VAL A 842 -12.41 -21.11 -29.74
N LEU A 843 -13.37 -20.55 -30.46
CA LEU A 843 -14.47 -21.27 -31.10
C LEU A 843 -13.94 -22.28 -32.12
N THR A 844 -12.97 -21.88 -32.96
CA THR A 844 -12.31 -22.78 -33.91
C THR A 844 -11.66 -23.96 -33.18
N HIS A 845 -11.00 -23.71 -32.04
CA HIS A 845 -10.34 -24.75 -31.26
C HIS A 845 -11.34 -25.69 -30.59
N LEU A 846 -12.32 -25.15 -29.86
CA LEU A 846 -13.34 -25.93 -29.15
C LEU A 846 -14.17 -26.79 -30.12
N ALA A 847 -14.58 -26.25 -31.27
CA ALA A 847 -15.28 -27.02 -32.29
C ALA A 847 -14.44 -28.18 -32.83
N ARG A 848 -13.12 -27.99 -32.98
CA ARG A 848 -12.21 -29.05 -33.40
C ARG A 848 -11.97 -30.10 -32.33
N GLU A 849 -11.81 -29.68 -31.08
CA GLU A 849 -11.64 -30.59 -29.94
C GLU A 849 -12.91 -31.41 -29.71
N PHE A 850 -14.08 -30.79 -29.80
CA PHE A 850 -15.37 -31.47 -29.75
C PHE A 850 -15.53 -32.47 -30.90
N ARG A 851 -15.26 -32.06 -32.15
CA ARG A 851 -15.31 -32.96 -33.31
C ARG A 851 -14.31 -34.12 -33.22
N ALA A 852 -13.13 -33.87 -32.66
CA ALA A 852 -12.15 -34.93 -32.43
C ALA A 852 -12.64 -35.91 -31.36
N TRP A 853 -13.32 -35.43 -30.32
CA TRP A 853 -13.89 -36.27 -29.28
C TRP A 853 -15.07 -37.11 -29.77
N THR A 854 -16.01 -36.52 -30.52
CA THR A 854 -17.18 -37.27 -31.00
C THR A 854 -16.80 -38.43 -31.93
N ARG A 855 -15.63 -38.34 -32.59
CA ARG A 855 -15.07 -39.43 -33.40
C ARG A 855 -14.52 -40.60 -32.58
N THR A 856 -14.25 -40.43 -31.29
CA THR A 856 -13.83 -41.51 -30.40
C THR A 856 -15.01 -42.21 -29.73
N TRP A 857 -16.24 -41.76 -29.97
CA TRP A 857 -17.44 -42.37 -29.39
C TRP A 857 -17.76 -43.68 -30.11
N THR A 858 -17.66 -44.80 -29.39
CA THR A 858 -18.09 -46.13 -29.85
C THR A 858 -19.51 -46.43 -29.37
N GLU A 859 -20.24 -47.30 -30.05
CA GLU A 859 -21.58 -47.73 -29.60
C GLU A 859 -21.54 -48.39 -28.22
N GLU A 860 -20.50 -49.17 -27.94
CA GLU A 860 -20.27 -49.77 -26.63
C GLU A 860 -19.98 -48.72 -25.54
N GLY A 861 -19.18 -47.70 -25.85
CA GLY A 861 -18.97 -46.56 -24.96
C GLY A 861 -20.26 -45.81 -24.69
N LYS A 862 -21.09 -45.54 -25.71
CA LYS A 862 -22.40 -44.89 -25.54
C LYS A 862 -23.33 -45.70 -24.63
N ARG A 863 -23.36 -47.03 -24.75
CA ARG A 863 -24.12 -47.91 -23.86
C ARG A 863 -23.68 -47.80 -22.40
N GLN A 864 -22.39 -47.64 -22.14
CA GLN A 864 -21.89 -47.43 -20.77
C GLN A 864 -22.38 -46.11 -20.15
N TRP A 865 -22.76 -45.12 -20.97
CA TRP A 865 -23.32 -43.84 -20.53
C TRP A 865 -24.86 -43.81 -20.54
N GLU A 866 -25.56 -44.86 -21.00
CA GLU A 866 -27.04 -44.92 -20.98
C GLU A 866 -27.64 -44.66 -19.59
N PRO A 867 -27.10 -45.21 -18.47
CA PRO A 867 -27.60 -44.90 -17.13
C PRO A 867 -27.43 -43.42 -16.75
N ALA A 868 -26.40 -42.76 -17.30
CA ALA A 868 -26.14 -41.34 -17.08
C ALA A 868 -26.94 -40.43 -18.03
N ALA A 869 -27.62 -40.97 -19.05
CA ALA A 869 -28.33 -40.17 -20.05
C ALA A 869 -29.46 -39.33 -19.44
N VAL A 870 -30.27 -39.90 -18.53
CA VAL A 870 -31.35 -39.16 -17.85
C VAL A 870 -30.79 -38.06 -16.95
N PRO A 871 -29.82 -38.32 -16.04
CA PRO A 871 -29.13 -37.25 -15.29
C PRO A 871 -28.52 -36.16 -16.17
N LEU A 872 -27.89 -36.53 -17.29
CA LEU A 872 -27.28 -35.56 -18.22
C LEU A 872 -28.33 -34.72 -18.95
N LEU A 873 -29.46 -35.29 -19.34
CA LEU A 873 -30.59 -34.56 -19.94
C LEU A 873 -31.25 -33.62 -18.92
N LEU A 874 -31.40 -34.05 -17.66
CA LEU A 874 -31.89 -33.20 -16.58
C LEU A 874 -30.91 -32.05 -16.30
N ALA A 875 -29.61 -32.33 -16.23
CA ALA A 875 -28.58 -31.31 -16.07
C ALA A 875 -28.57 -30.32 -17.25
N LEU A 876 -28.74 -30.80 -18.49
CA LEU A 876 -28.88 -29.95 -19.67
C LEU A 876 -30.15 -29.10 -19.62
N GLY A 877 -31.27 -29.66 -19.17
CA GLY A 877 -32.53 -28.93 -18.97
C GLY A 877 -32.39 -27.81 -17.94
N LEU A 878 -31.83 -28.11 -16.76
CA LEU A 878 -31.51 -27.13 -15.72
C LEU A 878 -30.54 -26.06 -16.23
N TYR A 879 -29.54 -26.46 -17.01
CA TYR A 879 -28.61 -25.54 -17.63
C TYR A 879 -29.29 -24.58 -18.62
N ILE A 880 -30.18 -25.06 -19.49
CA ILE A 880 -30.96 -24.22 -20.40
C ILE A 880 -31.85 -23.25 -19.61
N VAL A 881 -32.52 -23.72 -18.55
CA VAL A 881 -33.32 -22.86 -17.67
C VAL A 881 -32.45 -21.76 -17.04
N LEU A 882 -31.26 -22.10 -16.53
CA LEU A 882 -30.30 -21.13 -16.02
C LEU A 882 -29.93 -20.08 -17.08
N LEU A 883 -29.64 -20.49 -18.32
CA LEU A 883 -29.32 -19.55 -19.39
C LEU A 883 -30.48 -18.60 -19.71
N LEU A 884 -31.71 -19.10 -19.72
CA LEU A 884 -32.91 -18.28 -19.93
C LEU A 884 -33.12 -17.29 -18.78
N ILE A 885 -32.88 -17.71 -17.53
CA ILE A 885 -32.94 -16.82 -16.36
C ILE A 885 -31.89 -15.71 -16.49
N LEU A 886 -30.62 -16.05 -16.75
CA LEU A 886 -29.54 -15.08 -16.89
C LEU A 886 -29.81 -14.10 -18.04
N PHE A 887 -30.28 -14.59 -19.18
CA PHE A 887 -30.67 -13.74 -20.30
C PHE A 887 -31.82 -12.80 -19.92
N ARG A 888 -32.85 -13.30 -19.22
CA ARG A 888 -34.01 -12.50 -18.79
C ARG A 888 -33.64 -11.45 -17.74
N MET A 889 -32.62 -11.72 -16.92
CA MET A 889 -32.02 -10.78 -15.96
C MET A 889 -31.08 -9.76 -16.61
N GLY A 890 -30.89 -9.80 -17.94
CA GLY A 890 -30.05 -8.85 -18.67
C GLY A 890 -28.57 -9.22 -18.72
N TYR A 891 -28.15 -10.42 -18.34
CA TYR A 891 -26.76 -10.87 -18.50
C TYR A 891 -26.48 -11.33 -19.94
N TRP A 892 -26.38 -10.39 -20.87
CA TRP A 892 -26.35 -10.67 -22.32
C TRP A 892 -25.19 -11.55 -22.78
N ILE A 893 -24.02 -11.45 -22.15
CA ILE A 893 -22.86 -12.29 -22.51
C ILE A 893 -22.89 -13.67 -21.86
N ALA A 894 -23.60 -13.83 -20.73
CA ALA A 894 -23.52 -15.03 -19.91
C ALA A 894 -23.91 -16.32 -20.66
N PRO A 895 -24.98 -16.37 -21.48
CA PRO A 895 -25.31 -17.57 -22.25
C PRO A 895 -24.20 -18.07 -23.17
N VAL A 896 -23.47 -17.15 -23.82
CA VAL A 896 -22.37 -17.51 -24.70
C VAL A 896 -21.14 -17.90 -23.89
N VAL A 897 -20.71 -17.01 -22.98
CA VAL A 897 -19.45 -17.17 -22.25
C VAL A 897 -19.51 -18.36 -21.29
N LEU A 898 -20.61 -18.55 -20.55
CA LEU A 898 -20.79 -19.70 -19.64
C LEU A 898 -20.76 -21.02 -20.42
N THR A 899 -21.39 -21.08 -21.59
CA THR A 899 -21.38 -22.28 -22.45
C THR A 899 -19.96 -22.60 -22.91
N LEU A 900 -19.20 -21.59 -23.33
CA LEU A 900 -17.82 -21.78 -23.77
C LEU A 900 -16.88 -22.18 -22.61
N THR A 901 -17.07 -21.60 -21.42
CA THR A 901 -16.33 -21.96 -20.20
C THR A 901 -16.58 -23.43 -19.83
N ILE A 902 -17.84 -23.85 -19.74
CA ILE A 902 -18.21 -25.24 -19.43
C ILE A 902 -17.70 -26.19 -20.51
N ALA A 903 -17.87 -25.85 -21.79
CA ALA A 903 -17.38 -26.67 -22.89
C ALA A 903 -15.85 -26.85 -22.83
N ALA A 904 -15.09 -25.78 -22.57
CA ALA A 904 -13.64 -25.86 -22.41
C ALA A 904 -13.25 -26.73 -21.20
N GLY A 905 -13.91 -26.53 -20.05
CA GLY A 905 -13.70 -27.33 -18.84
C GLY A 905 -13.96 -28.82 -19.06
N LEU A 906 -15.13 -29.18 -19.59
CA LEU A 906 -15.49 -30.57 -19.89
C LEU A 906 -14.52 -31.21 -20.89
N LEU A 907 -14.14 -30.49 -21.95
CA LEU A 907 -13.13 -30.97 -22.90
C LEU A 907 -11.74 -31.12 -22.25
N GLY A 908 -11.41 -30.31 -21.26
CA GLY A 908 -10.15 -30.37 -20.50
C GLY A 908 -10.07 -31.59 -19.57
N LEU A 909 -11.21 -32.02 -19.03
CA LEU A 909 -11.30 -33.19 -18.14
C LEU A 909 -11.12 -34.54 -18.87
N ARG A 910 -11.22 -34.57 -20.21
CA ARG A 910 -11.11 -35.80 -21.01
C ARG A 910 -9.84 -36.59 -20.71
N PRO A 911 -9.94 -37.92 -20.51
CA PRO A 911 -8.77 -38.77 -20.28
C PRO A 911 -7.84 -38.78 -21.50
N ASN A 912 -6.55 -38.98 -21.26
CA ASN A 912 -5.50 -39.12 -22.30
C ASN A 912 -5.31 -37.90 -23.21
N LEU A 913 -5.80 -36.71 -22.81
CA LEU A 913 -5.53 -35.48 -23.54
C LEU A 913 -4.05 -35.07 -23.36
N PRO A 914 -3.33 -34.68 -24.44
CA PRO A 914 -1.99 -34.13 -24.31
C PRO A 914 -1.96 -32.92 -23.37
N VAL A 915 -0.95 -32.85 -22.49
CA VAL A 915 -0.88 -31.85 -21.41
C VAL A 915 -0.98 -30.42 -21.93
N ALA A 916 -0.24 -30.08 -23.00
CA ALA A 916 -0.32 -28.74 -23.59
C ALA A 916 -1.74 -28.36 -24.05
N ARG A 917 -2.53 -29.31 -24.59
CA ARG A 917 -3.93 -29.05 -24.96
C ARG A 917 -4.81 -28.86 -23.74
N ARG A 918 -4.57 -29.65 -22.68
CA ARG A 918 -5.29 -29.51 -21.41
C ARG A 918 -5.04 -28.14 -20.78
N ILE A 919 -3.78 -27.69 -20.75
CA ILE A 919 -3.42 -26.33 -20.28
C ILE A 919 -4.19 -25.29 -21.09
N VAL A 920 -4.18 -25.35 -22.42
CA VAL A 920 -4.89 -24.38 -23.27
C VAL A 920 -6.40 -24.36 -22.96
N LEU A 921 -7.04 -25.51 -22.73
CA LEU A 921 -8.46 -25.57 -22.36
C LEU A 921 -8.73 -25.01 -20.97
N ILE A 922 -7.85 -25.24 -20.00
CA ILE A 922 -7.93 -24.63 -18.66
C ILE A 922 -7.78 -23.11 -18.79
N LEU A 923 -6.81 -22.62 -19.56
CA LEU A 923 -6.62 -21.18 -19.78
C LEU A 923 -7.81 -20.53 -20.48
N ILE A 924 -8.47 -21.21 -21.43
CA ILE A 924 -9.72 -20.75 -22.03
C ILE A 924 -10.81 -20.64 -20.96
N ALA A 925 -11.01 -21.70 -20.16
CA ALA A 925 -12.03 -21.70 -19.12
C ALA A 925 -11.77 -20.64 -18.04
N SER A 926 -10.51 -20.45 -17.62
CA SER A 926 -10.11 -19.41 -16.67
C SER A 926 -10.35 -18.01 -17.24
N ALA A 927 -9.90 -17.72 -18.47
CA ALA A 927 -10.06 -16.41 -19.09
C ALA A 927 -11.54 -16.04 -19.27
N LEU A 928 -12.36 -16.96 -19.76
CA LEU A 928 -13.80 -16.74 -19.92
C LEU A 928 -14.53 -16.66 -18.57
N GLY A 929 -14.11 -17.46 -17.58
CA GLY A 929 -14.60 -17.39 -16.20
C GLY A 929 -14.34 -16.03 -15.55
N ILE A 930 -13.16 -15.44 -15.77
CA ILE A 930 -12.85 -14.07 -15.31
C ILE A 930 -13.78 -13.06 -15.96
N THR A 931 -14.08 -13.19 -17.26
CA THR A 931 -15.06 -12.27 -17.89
C THR A 931 -16.48 -12.41 -17.35
N LEU A 932 -16.88 -13.61 -16.88
CA LEU A 932 -18.16 -13.78 -16.18
C LEU A 932 -18.11 -13.15 -14.79
N PHE A 933 -17.01 -13.34 -14.05
CA PHE A 933 -16.84 -12.77 -12.72
C PHE A 933 -17.11 -11.26 -12.72
N VAL A 934 -16.57 -10.51 -13.69
CA VAL A 934 -16.78 -9.05 -13.77
C VAL A 934 -18.18 -8.63 -14.23
N GLU A 935 -19.03 -9.54 -14.71
CA GLU A 935 -20.46 -9.25 -14.98
C GLU A 935 -21.30 -9.34 -13.70
N PHE A 936 -20.90 -10.25 -12.80
CA PHE A 936 -21.63 -10.55 -11.57
C PHE A 936 -21.14 -9.74 -10.38
N PHE A 937 -19.86 -9.36 -10.35
CA PHE A 937 -19.23 -8.81 -9.15
C PHE A 937 -18.40 -7.55 -9.46
N VAL A 938 -18.35 -6.64 -8.49
CA VAL A 938 -17.43 -5.50 -8.41
C VAL A 938 -16.70 -5.50 -7.08
N VAL A 939 -15.58 -4.79 -7.00
CA VAL A 939 -14.92 -4.49 -5.72
C VAL A 939 -15.51 -3.19 -5.15
N GLU A 940 -15.94 -3.21 -3.89
CA GLU A 940 -16.56 -2.06 -3.22
C GLU A 940 -15.57 -0.89 -3.03
N ASN A 941 -16.11 0.30 -2.76
CA ASN A 941 -15.37 1.57 -2.57
C ASN A 941 -14.55 2.03 -3.79
N THR A 942 -14.65 1.36 -4.94
CA THR A 942 -14.04 1.79 -6.20
C THR A 942 -15.00 2.61 -7.06
N VAL A 943 -14.52 3.12 -8.21
CA VAL A 943 -15.33 3.86 -9.19
C VAL A 943 -16.25 2.89 -9.96
N GLY A 944 -17.18 2.26 -9.24
CA GLY A 944 -18.12 1.25 -9.74
C GLY A 944 -17.45 0.10 -10.50
N ARG A 945 -18.12 -0.37 -11.56
CA ARG A 945 -17.64 -1.47 -12.40
C ARG A 945 -16.43 -1.11 -13.28
N MET A 946 -16.12 0.17 -13.45
CA MET A 946 -15.04 0.66 -14.34
C MET A 946 -13.68 0.05 -13.98
N ASN A 947 -13.27 0.11 -12.71
CA ASN A 947 -11.97 -0.41 -12.27
C ASN A 947 -11.90 -1.94 -12.35
N THR A 948 -13.00 -2.62 -12.03
CA THR A 948 -13.07 -4.09 -12.09
C THR A 948 -12.90 -4.58 -13.54
N VAL A 949 -13.59 -3.96 -14.50
CA VAL A 949 -13.42 -4.29 -15.93
C VAL A 949 -12.00 -3.98 -16.39
N PHE A 950 -11.50 -2.77 -16.12
CA PHE A 950 -10.18 -2.32 -16.55
C PHE A 950 -9.07 -3.30 -16.15
N LYS A 951 -9.03 -3.71 -14.88
CA LYS A 951 -7.93 -4.54 -14.35
C LYS A 951 -8.04 -5.99 -14.82
N PHE A 952 -9.22 -6.61 -14.77
CA PHE A 952 -9.38 -8.02 -15.12
C PHE A 952 -9.41 -8.28 -16.64
N TYR A 953 -9.91 -7.35 -17.47
CA TYR A 953 -9.91 -7.54 -18.92
C TYR A 953 -8.50 -7.58 -19.53
N MET A 954 -7.56 -6.82 -18.96
CA MET A 954 -6.15 -6.88 -19.38
C MET A 954 -5.53 -8.27 -19.16
N GLN A 955 -5.84 -8.92 -18.03
CA GLN A 955 -5.38 -10.28 -17.73
C GLN A 955 -5.93 -11.29 -18.75
N VAL A 956 -7.23 -11.18 -19.06
CA VAL A 956 -7.91 -12.02 -20.07
C VAL A 956 -7.28 -11.84 -21.45
N TRP A 957 -6.97 -10.60 -21.85
CA TRP A 957 -6.32 -10.30 -23.13
C TRP A 957 -5.00 -11.04 -23.31
N LEU A 958 -4.11 -11.01 -22.31
CA LEU A 958 -2.82 -11.70 -22.37
C LEU A 958 -2.97 -13.23 -22.43
N ILE A 959 -3.83 -13.80 -21.58
CA ILE A 959 -4.09 -15.25 -21.56
C ILE A 959 -4.66 -15.71 -22.91
N LEU A 960 -5.66 -14.99 -23.44
CA LEU A 960 -6.26 -15.30 -24.73
C LEU A 960 -5.30 -15.09 -25.90
N SER A 961 -4.30 -14.20 -25.79
CA SER A 961 -3.26 -14.03 -26.79
C SER A 961 -2.36 -15.27 -26.90
N VAL A 962 -1.92 -15.84 -25.77
CA VAL A 962 -1.20 -17.12 -25.72
C VAL A 962 -2.05 -18.23 -26.35
N VAL A 963 -3.31 -18.36 -25.91
CA VAL A 963 -4.26 -19.36 -26.42
C VAL A 963 -4.45 -19.23 -27.94
N ALA A 964 -4.68 -18.02 -28.45
CA ALA A 964 -4.95 -17.78 -29.85
C ALA A 964 -3.73 -18.12 -30.73
N GLY A 965 -2.52 -17.74 -30.33
CA GLY A 965 -1.30 -18.10 -31.07
C GLY A 965 -1.09 -19.61 -31.17
N VAL A 966 -1.25 -20.32 -30.05
CA VAL A 966 -1.14 -21.78 -30.00
C VAL A 966 -2.21 -22.46 -30.84
N THR A 967 -3.47 -22.05 -30.66
CA THR A 967 -4.62 -22.68 -31.33
C THR A 967 -4.68 -22.39 -32.82
N ALA A 968 -4.23 -21.21 -33.29
CA ALA A 968 -4.12 -20.89 -34.71
C ALA A 968 -3.25 -21.90 -35.46
N VAL A 969 -2.06 -22.19 -34.93
CA VAL A 969 -1.12 -23.15 -35.50
C VAL A 969 -1.66 -24.58 -35.40
N TRP A 970 -2.32 -24.92 -34.29
CA TRP A 970 -2.95 -26.23 -34.16
C TRP A 970 -4.14 -26.42 -35.09
N ALA A 971 -4.86 -25.35 -35.44
CA ALA A 971 -6.01 -25.33 -36.35
C ALA A 971 -5.63 -25.54 -37.81
N TRP A 972 -4.50 -24.97 -38.22
CA TRP A 972 -4.05 -24.93 -39.60
C TRP A 972 -4.11 -26.28 -40.35
N PRO A 973 -3.61 -27.42 -39.82
CA PRO A 973 -3.59 -28.68 -40.55
C PRO A 973 -4.97 -29.23 -40.92
N SER A 974 -6.02 -28.88 -40.16
CA SER A 974 -7.40 -29.28 -40.46
C SER A 974 -8.05 -28.34 -41.47
N ILE A 975 -7.78 -27.04 -41.32
CA ILE A 975 -8.36 -25.98 -42.17
C ILE A 975 -7.80 -26.08 -43.59
N GLN A 976 -6.49 -26.29 -43.74
CA GLN A 976 -5.84 -26.33 -45.04
C GLN A 976 -6.32 -27.46 -45.97
N LYS A 977 -6.92 -28.53 -45.42
CA LYS A 977 -7.36 -29.71 -46.18
C LYS A 977 -8.62 -29.45 -47.02
N GLN A 978 -9.50 -28.54 -46.59
CA GLN A 978 -10.75 -28.25 -47.30
C GLN A 978 -10.69 -26.85 -47.89
N GLN A 979 -10.69 -26.73 -49.23
CA GLN A 979 -10.50 -25.42 -49.89
C GLN A 979 -11.52 -24.37 -49.48
N PHE A 980 -12.81 -24.74 -49.38
CA PHE A 980 -13.86 -23.81 -48.96
C PHE A 980 -13.66 -23.36 -47.51
N ALA A 981 -13.49 -24.29 -46.58
CA ALA A 981 -13.25 -23.97 -45.17
C ALA A 981 -11.99 -23.10 -44.98
N ARG A 982 -10.92 -23.37 -45.73
CA ARG A 982 -9.71 -22.55 -45.76
C ARG A 982 -10.00 -21.12 -46.21
N LYS A 983 -10.68 -20.94 -47.35
CA LYS A 983 -11.02 -19.61 -47.89
C LYS A 983 -11.94 -18.85 -46.93
N ALA A 984 -12.99 -19.50 -46.41
CA ALA A 984 -13.91 -18.89 -45.46
C ALA A 984 -13.23 -18.49 -44.15
N TRP A 985 -12.42 -19.39 -43.56
CA TRP A 985 -11.68 -19.12 -42.33
C TRP A 985 -10.67 -17.97 -42.51
N LEU A 986 -9.91 -17.96 -43.60
CA LEU A 986 -8.99 -16.88 -43.92
C LEU A 986 -9.69 -15.55 -44.24
N ALA A 987 -10.87 -15.58 -44.87
CA ALA A 987 -11.65 -14.38 -45.13
C ALA A 987 -12.15 -13.75 -43.83
N VAL A 988 -12.77 -14.54 -42.94
CA VAL A 988 -13.23 -14.06 -41.63
C VAL A 988 -12.05 -13.56 -40.79
N LEU A 989 -10.96 -14.34 -40.70
CA LEU A 989 -9.76 -13.92 -39.99
C LEU A 989 -9.18 -12.63 -40.58
N GLY A 990 -9.10 -12.53 -41.91
CA GLY A 990 -8.59 -11.35 -42.61
C GLY A 990 -9.40 -10.10 -42.29
N VAL A 991 -10.73 -10.20 -42.24
CA VAL A 991 -11.61 -9.09 -41.83
C VAL A 991 -11.36 -8.68 -40.37
N LEU A 992 -11.33 -9.65 -39.45
CA LEU A 992 -11.12 -9.37 -38.02
C LEU A 992 -9.73 -8.77 -37.75
N VAL A 993 -8.69 -9.31 -38.38
CA VAL A 993 -7.31 -8.80 -38.26
C VAL A 993 -7.20 -7.43 -38.91
N ALA A 994 -7.80 -7.21 -40.09
CA ALA A 994 -7.80 -5.89 -40.73
C ALA A 994 -8.47 -4.84 -39.82
N ALA A 995 -9.63 -5.16 -39.24
CA ALA A 995 -10.33 -4.30 -38.30
C ALA A 995 -9.48 -3.96 -37.06
N ALA A 996 -8.85 -4.97 -36.44
CA ALA A 996 -7.94 -4.79 -35.30
C ALA A 996 -6.66 -4.01 -35.65
N ALA A 997 -6.15 -4.20 -36.87
CA ALA A 997 -4.94 -3.54 -37.37
C ALA A 997 -5.17 -2.07 -37.78
N LEU A 998 -6.43 -1.60 -37.85
CA LEU A 998 -6.72 -0.18 -38.04
C LEU A 998 -6.26 0.67 -36.85
N TYR A 999 -6.27 0.11 -35.64
CA TYR A 999 -5.97 0.87 -34.43
C TYR A 999 -4.53 1.40 -34.40
N PRO A 1000 -3.45 0.59 -34.48
CA PRO A 1000 -2.09 1.09 -34.37
C PRO A 1000 -1.73 2.27 -35.30
N PRO A 1001 -1.93 2.22 -36.63
CA PRO A 1001 -1.51 3.31 -37.51
C PRO A 1001 -2.31 4.59 -37.29
N LEU A 1002 -3.62 4.49 -37.03
CA LEU A 1002 -4.48 5.66 -36.78
C LEU A 1002 -4.18 6.27 -35.42
N ALA A 1003 -4.03 5.44 -34.39
CA ALA A 1003 -3.77 5.85 -33.03
C ALA A 1003 -2.36 6.45 -32.85
N ILE A 1004 -1.32 5.84 -33.44
CA ILE A 1004 0.06 6.38 -33.40
C ILE A 1004 0.11 7.76 -34.05
N LYS A 1005 -0.48 7.91 -35.26
CA LYS A 1005 -0.52 9.19 -35.96
C LYS A 1005 -1.23 10.26 -35.11
N ALA A 1006 -2.38 9.91 -34.54
CA ALA A 1006 -3.12 10.80 -33.66
C ALA A 1006 -2.31 11.21 -32.42
N LYS A 1007 -1.66 10.25 -31.73
CA LYS A 1007 -0.85 10.51 -30.54
C LYS A 1007 0.34 11.43 -30.82
N TRP A 1008 0.97 11.32 -32.00
CA TRP A 1008 2.03 12.25 -32.41
C TRP A 1008 1.52 13.67 -32.71
N GLN A 1009 0.28 13.81 -33.19
CA GLN A 1009 -0.31 15.11 -33.52
C GLN A 1009 -0.76 15.88 -32.27
N VAL A 1010 -1.13 15.19 -31.18
CA VAL A 1010 -1.52 15.81 -29.91
C VAL A 1010 -0.33 16.08 -28.97
N ARG A 1011 0.92 16.06 -29.47
CA ARG A 1011 2.07 16.47 -28.67
C ARG A 1011 1.94 17.95 -28.28
N LEU A 1012 2.28 18.29 -27.03
CA LEU A 1012 2.03 19.61 -26.45
C LEU A 1012 2.71 20.74 -27.23
N SER A 1013 3.94 20.51 -27.71
CA SER A 1013 4.61 21.41 -28.65
C SER A 1013 5.25 20.63 -29.79
N GLN A 1014 4.91 21.00 -31.03
CA GLN A 1014 5.48 20.42 -32.25
C GLN A 1014 6.89 20.95 -32.54
N GLU A 1015 7.29 22.07 -31.91
CA GLU A 1015 8.63 22.65 -32.03
C GLU A 1015 9.67 21.92 -31.18
N ALA A 1016 9.21 21.17 -30.16
CA ALA A 1016 10.08 20.42 -29.28
C ALA A 1016 10.86 19.33 -30.04
N PRO A 1017 12.16 19.10 -29.72
CA PRO A 1017 13.00 18.18 -30.46
C PRO A 1017 12.52 16.72 -30.37
N LEU A 1018 12.95 15.90 -31.33
CA LEU A 1018 12.80 14.44 -31.27
C LEU A 1018 13.82 13.88 -30.28
N THR A 1019 13.34 13.38 -29.15
CA THR A 1019 14.17 12.89 -28.05
C THR A 1019 13.38 11.87 -27.22
N LEU A 1020 14.04 11.25 -26.24
CA LEU A 1020 13.39 10.41 -25.22
C LEU A 1020 13.32 11.09 -23.86
N ASP A 1021 13.87 12.30 -23.72
CA ASP A 1021 13.74 13.10 -22.52
C ASP A 1021 12.31 13.65 -22.40
N GLY A 1022 11.59 13.16 -21.40
CA GLY A 1022 10.21 13.54 -21.12
C GLY A 1022 9.99 14.99 -20.70
N MET A 1023 11.04 15.71 -20.30
CA MET A 1023 10.97 17.13 -19.90
C MET A 1023 11.29 18.10 -21.06
N ALA A 1024 11.78 17.59 -22.20
CA ALA A 1024 12.31 18.42 -23.29
C ALA A 1024 11.27 19.28 -24.02
N PHE A 1025 9.98 19.08 -23.76
CA PHE A 1025 8.91 19.92 -24.31
C PHE A 1025 8.76 21.26 -23.56
N MET A 1026 9.15 21.33 -22.28
CA MET A 1026 8.91 22.49 -21.42
C MET A 1026 9.49 23.80 -21.96
N PRO A 1027 10.70 23.85 -22.56
CA PRO A 1027 11.23 25.08 -23.15
C PRO A 1027 10.38 25.67 -24.29
N TYR A 1028 9.51 24.85 -24.90
CA TYR A 1028 8.72 25.20 -26.08
C TYR A 1028 7.21 25.26 -25.79
N ALA A 1029 6.80 24.92 -24.57
CA ALA A 1029 5.40 24.78 -24.21
C ALA A 1029 4.91 26.00 -23.43
N ASN A 1030 3.72 26.43 -23.81
CA ASN A 1030 2.94 27.45 -23.12
C ASN A 1030 1.49 26.97 -23.10
N TYR A 1031 0.90 26.90 -21.91
CA TYR A 1031 -0.49 26.47 -21.75
C TYR A 1031 -1.28 27.51 -20.97
N PHE A 1032 -2.60 27.48 -21.14
CA PHE A 1032 -3.51 28.37 -20.44
C PHE A 1032 -4.07 27.68 -19.20
N GLU A 1033 -3.80 28.25 -18.02
CA GLU A 1033 -4.44 27.84 -16.78
C GLU A 1033 -5.75 28.62 -16.61
N SER A 1034 -6.84 27.90 -16.35
CA SER A 1034 -8.18 28.48 -16.22
C SER A 1034 -8.61 28.73 -14.78
N GLN A 1035 -7.89 28.16 -13.81
CA GLN A 1035 -8.15 28.35 -12.37
C GLN A 1035 -7.44 29.60 -11.82
N GLY A 1036 -7.87 30.05 -10.64
CA GLY A 1036 -7.31 31.24 -9.99
C GLY A 1036 -7.62 32.53 -10.75
N LEU A 1037 -6.59 33.32 -11.05
CA LEU A 1037 -6.70 34.56 -11.84
C LEU A 1037 -6.77 34.27 -13.35
N GLY A 1038 -6.35 33.08 -13.78
CA GLY A 1038 -6.33 32.66 -15.18
C GLY A 1038 -5.24 33.34 -16.01
N GLY A 1039 -4.52 32.57 -16.84
CA GLY A 1039 -3.38 33.12 -17.57
C GLY A 1039 -2.53 32.10 -18.31
N ASN A 1040 -1.64 32.61 -19.16
CA ASN A 1040 -0.65 31.80 -19.86
C ASN A 1040 0.53 31.47 -18.94
N VAL A 1041 0.96 30.21 -18.96
CA VAL A 1041 2.06 29.69 -18.15
C VAL A 1041 3.14 29.13 -19.09
N PRO A 1042 4.16 29.94 -19.46
CA PRO A 1042 5.30 29.46 -20.22
C PRO A 1042 6.20 28.58 -19.34
N LEU A 1043 6.43 27.33 -19.76
CA LEU A 1043 7.15 26.33 -18.96
C LEU A 1043 8.68 26.43 -19.08
N SER A 1044 9.20 27.35 -19.90
CA SER A 1044 10.64 27.56 -20.07
C SER A 1044 11.31 28.04 -18.78
N PHE A 1045 10.64 28.89 -18.00
CA PHE A 1045 11.18 29.39 -16.73
C PHE A 1045 11.22 28.30 -15.65
N ASP A 1046 10.19 27.44 -15.60
CA ASP A 1046 10.18 26.27 -14.73
C ASP A 1046 11.27 25.27 -15.14
N TYR A 1047 11.51 25.06 -16.44
CA TYR A 1047 12.55 24.15 -16.91
C TYR A 1047 13.94 24.48 -16.36
N GLU A 1048 14.33 25.76 -16.39
CA GLU A 1048 15.61 26.22 -15.86
C GLU A 1048 15.69 26.08 -14.33
N ALA A 1049 14.63 26.46 -13.62
CA ALA A 1049 14.58 26.38 -12.16
C ALA A 1049 14.64 24.93 -11.67
N LEU A 1050 13.90 24.02 -12.30
CA LEU A 1050 13.87 22.61 -11.94
C LEU A 1050 15.23 21.93 -12.15
N LYS A 1051 15.93 22.27 -13.23
CA LYS A 1051 17.32 21.82 -13.44
C LYS A 1051 18.25 22.33 -12.36
N TRP A 1052 18.14 23.60 -11.97
CA TRP A 1052 18.91 24.15 -10.87
C TRP A 1052 18.61 23.39 -9.56
N MET A 1053 17.34 23.12 -9.25
CA MET A 1053 16.95 22.38 -8.04
C MET A 1053 17.51 20.95 -8.04
N GLN A 1054 17.49 20.24 -9.17
CA GLN A 1054 18.08 18.90 -9.31
C GLN A 1054 19.59 18.85 -9.05
N LEU A 1055 20.30 19.95 -9.29
CA LEU A 1055 21.75 20.06 -9.12
C LEU A 1055 22.16 20.57 -7.73
N ASN A 1056 21.30 21.34 -7.04
CA ASN A 1056 21.72 22.14 -5.90
C ASN A 1056 21.00 21.80 -4.58
N ILE A 1057 19.88 21.07 -4.60
CA ILE A 1057 19.14 20.74 -3.38
C ILE A 1057 19.50 19.33 -2.90
N PRO A 1058 20.30 19.19 -1.82
CA PRO A 1058 20.59 17.90 -1.22
C PRO A 1058 19.34 17.36 -0.50
N GLY A 1059 19.26 16.04 -0.35
CA GLY A 1059 18.19 15.44 0.43
C GLY A 1059 16.84 15.43 -0.25
N SER A 1060 15.82 15.28 0.59
CA SER A 1060 14.41 15.43 0.23
C SER A 1060 13.69 16.39 1.19
N PRO A 1061 14.15 17.66 1.32
CA PRO A 1061 13.45 18.69 2.08
C PRO A 1061 12.06 18.96 1.47
N VAL A 1062 11.12 19.40 2.31
CA VAL A 1062 9.76 19.73 1.86
C VAL A 1062 9.79 21.01 1.04
N VAL A 1063 9.06 21.00 -0.09
CA VAL A 1063 8.87 22.16 -0.94
C VAL A 1063 7.41 22.63 -0.89
N ALA A 1064 7.20 23.92 -0.68
CA ALA A 1064 5.91 24.54 -0.96
C ALA A 1064 5.84 24.88 -2.45
N GLU A 1065 4.79 24.43 -3.13
CA GLU A 1065 4.46 24.78 -4.52
C GLU A 1065 2.93 24.92 -4.67
N GLY A 1066 2.47 25.59 -5.72
CA GLY A 1066 1.06 25.87 -5.93
C GLY A 1066 0.22 24.63 -6.27
N TYR A 1067 -1.06 24.69 -5.90
CA TYR A 1067 -2.07 23.64 -6.13
C TYR A 1067 -3.27 24.14 -6.94
N SER A 1068 -3.94 23.23 -7.66
CA SER A 1068 -5.14 23.48 -8.47
C SER A 1068 -6.06 22.26 -8.43
N ASP A 1069 -7.37 22.51 -8.29
CA ASP A 1069 -8.41 21.47 -8.37
C ASP A 1069 -8.62 20.92 -9.79
N ASN A 1070 -8.00 21.52 -10.81
CA ASN A 1070 -8.02 21.02 -12.19
C ASN A 1070 -6.95 19.93 -12.40
N TYR A 1071 -6.99 18.89 -11.56
CA TYR A 1071 -6.09 17.75 -11.65
C TYR A 1071 -6.23 17.07 -13.03
N TYR A 1072 -5.11 16.63 -13.61
CA TYR A 1072 -4.87 16.27 -15.03
C TYR A 1072 -4.61 17.41 -16.02
N ARG A 1073 -5.21 18.59 -15.86
CA ARG A 1073 -5.10 19.67 -16.87
C ARG A 1073 -4.17 20.80 -16.45
N SER A 1074 -3.78 20.83 -15.19
CA SER A 1074 -2.81 21.76 -14.63
C SER A 1074 -1.45 21.11 -14.44
N ILE A 1075 -0.36 21.87 -14.60
CA ILE A 1075 1.02 21.42 -14.35
C ILE A 1075 1.39 21.51 -12.86
N THR A 1076 0.42 21.74 -11.97
CA THR A 1076 0.66 21.78 -10.51
C THR A 1076 1.39 20.54 -10.03
N ASN A 1077 2.20 20.72 -8.99
CA ASN A 1077 3.09 19.69 -8.44
C ASN A 1077 4.29 19.30 -9.33
N ARG A 1078 4.65 20.16 -10.30
CA ARG A 1078 5.80 19.96 -11.19
C ARG A 1078 7.14 19.91 -10.47
N VAL A 1079 7.29 20.60 -9.33
CA VAL A 1079 8.53 20.58 -8.58
C VAL A 1079 8.72 19.18 -8.01
N SER A 1080 7.72 18.69 -7.30
CA SER A 1080 7.67 17.31 -6.80
C SER A 1080 7.85 16.29 -7.94
N MET A 1081 7.21 16.52 -9.09
CA MET A 1081 7.29 15.62 -10.25
C MET A 1081 8.70 15.47 -10.82
N TYR A 1082 9.41 16.57 -11.06
CA TYR A 1082 10.72 16.53 -11.72
C TYR A 1082 11.91 16.40 -10.77
N THR A 1083 11.74 16.72 -9.49
CA THR A 1083 12.82 16.66 -8.49
C THR A 1083 12.67 15.50 -7.48
N GLY A 1084 11.46 14.95 -7.36
CA GLY A 1084 11.10 14.01 -6.31
C GLY A 1084 11.11 14.61 -4.92
N LEU A 1085 11.15 15.94 -4.75
CA LEU A 1085 11.03 16.57 -3.44
C LEU A 1085 9.58 16.44 -2.92
N PRO A 1086 9.37 16.19 -1.62
CA PRO A 1086 8.02 16.12 -1.06
C PRO A 1086 7.35 17.50 -1.02
N GLY A 1087 6.14 17.60 -1.56
CA GLY A 1087 5.26 18.76 -1.45
C GLY A 1087 4.35 18.69 -0.22
N ILE A 1088 3.83 19.84 0.24
CA ILE A 1088 2.83 19.90 1.32
C ILE A 1088 1.60 19.03 0.97
N ILE A 1089 1.08 19.17 -0.24
CA ILE A 1089 0.00 18.38 -0.80
C ILE A 1089 0.08 18.36 -2.34
N GLY A 1090 -0.16 17.19 -2.94
CA GLY A 1090 -0.24 17.01 -4.38
C GLY A 1090 -1.66 16.95 -4.93
N TRP A 1091 -1.89 16.11 -5.95
CA TRP A 1091 -3.21 15.91 -6.52
C TRP A 1091 -4.18 15.31 -5.50
N SER A 1092 -5.17 16.10 -5.08
CA SER A 1092 -6.07 15.76 -3.97
C SER A 1092 -6.92 14.52 -4.23
N GLY A 1093 -7.35 14.29 -5.47
CA GLY A 1093 -8.09 13.08 -5.87
C GLY A 1093 -7.29 11.80 -5.59
N HIS A 1094 -6.01 11.77 -5.96
CA HIS A 1094 -5.13 10.63 -5.69
C HIS A 1094 -4.78 10.50 -4.21
N GLN A 1095 -4.55 11.62 -3.51
CA GLN A 1095 -4.31 11.59 -2.07
C GLN A 1095 -5.51 11.05 -1.29
N ARG A 1096 -6.75 11.38 -1.69
CA ARG A 1096 -7.97 10.80 -1.09
C ARG A 1096 -8.08 9.31 -1.35
N GLN A 1097 -7.71 8.82 -2.55
CA GLN A 1097 -7.71 7.40 -2.85
C GLN A 1097 -6.64 6.63 -2.06
N GLN A 1098 -5.44 7.19 -1.94
CA GLN A 1098 -4.34 6.58 -1.19
C GLN A 1098 -4.58 6.60 0.32
N ARG A 1099 -5.29 7.61 0.83
CA ARG A 1099 -5.59 7.75 2.25
C ARG A 1099 -7.07 7.51 2.53
N ALA A 1100 -7.71 6.59 1.78
CA ALA A 1100 -9.14 6.31 1.88
C ALA A 1100 -9.57 5.79 3.27
N ILE A 1101 -8.63 5.23 4.03
CA ILE A 1101 -8.83 4.79 5.42
C ILE A 1101 -8.73 5.93 6.44
N LEU A 1102 -8.27 7.12 6.03
CA LEU A 1102 -8.22 8.33 6.86
C LEU A 1102 -9.34 9.29 6.48
N PRO A 1103 -9.83 10.13 7.40
CA PRO A 1103 -10.81 11.15 7.05
C PRO A 1103 -10.26 12.19 6.06
N GLY A 1104 -11.14 12.68 5.19
CA GLY A 1104 -10.79 13.68 4.17
C GLY A 1104 -10.25 15.00 4.73
N GLN A 1105 -10.49 15.31 6.01
CA GLN A 1105 -10.05 16.54 6.66
C GLN A 1105 -8.53 16.73 6.66
N PHE A 1106 -7.74 15.65 6.74
CA PHE A 1106 -6.27 15.70 6.63
C PHE A 1106 -5.79 16.32 5.31
N ILE A 1107 -6.52 16.03 4.23
CA ILE A 1107 -6.23 16.53 2.90
C ILE A 1107 -6.77 17.95 2.76
N ASP A 1108 -8.01 18.18 3.22
CA ASP A 1108 -8.67 19.49 3.13
C ASP A 1108 -7.89 20.57 3.89
N GLN A 1109 -7.32 20.26 5.05
CA GLN A 1109 -6.51 21.21 5.81
C GLN A 1109 -5.24 21.60 5.07
N ARG A 1110 -4.51 20.63 4.50
CA ARG A 1110 -3.29 20.92 3.72
C ARG A 1110 -3.58 21.77 2.49
N LEU A 1111 -4.71 21.52 1.82
CA LEU A 1111 -5.18 22.34 0.69
C LEU A 1111 -5.43 23.79 1.13
N ARG A 1112 -6.11 24.00 2.27
CA ARG A 1112 -6.32 25.33 2.85
C ARG A 1112 -5.00 26.00 3.24
N ASP A 1113 -4.08 25.26 3.84
CA ASP A 1113 -2.80 25.80 4.29
C ASP A 1113 -1.93 26.22 3.10
N VAL A 1114 -1.88 25.46 2.01
CA VAL A 1114 -1.19 25.90 0.77
C VAL A 1114 -1.85 27.15 0.19
N ALA A 1115 -3.17 27.18 0.07
CA ALA A 1115 -3.88 28.35 -0.44
C ALA A 1115 -3.63 29.60 0.42
N THR A 1116 -3.62 29.43 1.74
CA THR A 1116 -3.33 30.49 2.73
C THR A 1116 -1.88 30.94 2.62
N LEU A 1117 -0.92 30.01 2.57
CA LEU A 1117 0.51 30.31 2.44
C LEU A 1117 0.79 31.19 1.21
N TYR A 1118 0.14 30.96 0.07
CA TYR A 1118 0.35 31.79 -1.12
C TYR A 1118 -0.50 33.07 -1.15
N SER A 1119 -1.61 33.14 -0.44
CA SER A 1119 -2.57 34.26 -0.52
C SER A 1119 -2.49 35.25 0.65
N THR A 1120 -2.08 34.82 1.84
CA THR A 1120 -2.03 35.69 3.03
C THR A 1120 -0.98 36.78 2.88
N THR A 1121 -1.20 37.92 3.54
CA THR A 1121 -0.23 39.00 3.73
C THR A 1121 0.30 39.05 5.16
N ASN A 1122 -0.21 38.19 6.05
CA ASN A 1122 0.21 38.09 7.45
C ASN A 1122 1.47 37.20 7.55
N LEU A 1123 2.59 37.80 7.97
CA LEU A 1123 3.88 37.11 8.03
C LEU A 1123 3.93 36.01 9.11
N PRO A 1124 3.49 36.25 10.37
CA PRO A 1124 3.34 35.18 11.37
C PRO A 1124 2.53 33.99 10.88
N GLU A 1125 1.40 34.22 10.19
CA GLU A 1125 0.56 33.13 9.67
C GLU A 1125 1.30 32.28 8.63
N ALA A 1126 2.04 32.93 7.71
CA ALA A 1126 2.87 32.23 6.73
C ALA A 1126 3.99 31.42 7.40
N GLN A 1127 4.65 31.99 8.41
CA GLN A 1127 5.70 31.30 9.18
C GLN A 1127 5.17 30.07 9.92
N THR A 1128 3.99 30.16 10.53
CA THR A 1128 3.34 29.01 11.17
C THR A 1128 3.12 27.86 10.20
N ILE A 1129 2.69 28.14 8.97
CA ILE A 1129 2.49 27.09 7.94
C ILE A 1129 3.83 26.51 7.48
N LEU A 1130 4.87 27.35 7.30
CA LEU A 1130 6.21 26.87 6.94
C LEU A 1130 6.78 25.94 8.02
N ALA A 1131 6.63 26.29 9.30
CA ALA A 1131 7.06 25.47 10.42
C ALA A 1131 6.23 24.18 10.54
N LYS A 1132 4.90 24.26 10.41
CA LYS A 1132 3.96 23.12 10.52
C LYS A 1132 4.31 21.96 9.59
N TYR A 1133 4.74 22.25 8.36
CA TYR A 1133 5.11 21.24 7.38
C TYR A 1133 6.62 21.08 7.21
N ASP A 1134 7.40 21.80 8.02
CA ASP A 1134 8.85 21.85 7.97
C ASP A 1134 9.38 22.07 6.53
N VAL A 1135 8.86 23.15 5.94
CA VAL A 1135 9.15 23.56 4.57
C VAL A 1135 10.59 24.04 4.49
N GLY A 1136 11.41 23.39 3.67
CA GLY A 1136 12.79 23.82 3.40
C GLY A 1136 12.89 24.82 2.25
N TYR A 1137 11.95 24.77 1.29
CA TYR A 1137 11.95 25.65 0.12
C TYR A 1137 10.55 26.12 -0.27
N VAL A 1138 10.42 27.36 -0.71
CA VAL A 1138 9.20 27.93 -1.31
C VAL A 1138 9.45 28.22 -2.78
N TYR A 1139 8.57 27.73 -3.64
CA TYR A 1139 8.65 27.91 -5.08
C TYR A 1139 7.60 28.90 -5.58
N VAL A 1140 8.03 29.96 -6.28
CA VAL A 1140 7.14 30.97 -6.86
C VAL A 1140 7.46 31.12 -8.35
N GLY A 1141 6.73 30.41 -9.20
CA GLY A 1141 6.82 30.48 -10.66
C GLY A 1141 5.61 31.17 -11.30
N GLN A 1142 5.57 31.16 -12.64
CA GLN A 1142 4.46 31.72 -13.41
C GLN A 1142 3.10 31.12 -13.05
N LEU A 1143 3.07 29.82 -12.73
CA LEU A 1143 1.85 29.15 -12.30
C LEU A 1143 1.31 29.74 -11.00
N GLU A 1144 2.16 29.95 -9.98
CA GLU A 1144 1.74 30.56 -8.72
C GLU A 1144 1.21 31.99 -8.94
N TRP A 1145 1.83 32.78 -9.83
CA TRP A 1145 1.34 34.12 -10.20
C TRP A 1145 -0.03 34.11 -10.89
N VAL A 1146 -0.38 33.04 -11.58
CA VAL A 1146 -1.69 32.86 -12.22
C VAL A 1146 -2.73 32.30 -11.24
N LEU A 1147 -2.31 31.53 -10.24
CA LEU A 1147 -3.23 30.91 -9.28
C LEU A 1147 -3.57 31.84 -8.10
N TYR A 1148 -2.62 32.64 -7.62
CA TYR A 1148 -2.74 33.36 -6.34
C TYR A 1148 -2.60 34.88 -6.45
N PRO A 1149 -3.12 35.65 -5.48
CA PRO A 1149 -3.04 37.11 -5.50
C PRO A 1149 -1.59 37.64 -5.42
N PRO A 1150 -1.19 38.62 -6.26
CA PRO A 1150 0.13 39.23 -6.24
C PRO A 1150 0.59 39.76 -4.89
N ALA A 1151 -0.33 40.33 -4.10
CA ALA A 1151 -0.03 40.85 -2.77
C ALA A 1151 0.46 39.75 -1.80
N GLY A 1152 -0.11 38.54 -1.92
CA GLY A 1152 0.31 37.38 -1.15
C GLY A 1152 1.69 36.89 -1.57
N LEU A 1153 1.99 36.87 -2.88
CA LEU A 1153 3.30 36.39 -3.38
C LEU A 1153 4.45 37.35 -3.06
N ASN A 1154 4.21 38.67 -3.14
CA ASN A 1154 5.21 39.70 -2.82
C ASN A 1154 5.72 39.62 -1.36
N LYS A 1155 5.00 38.96 -0.45
CA LYS A 1155 5.44 38.80 0.94
C LYS A 1155 6.75 38.02 1.05
N PHE A 1156 7.01 37.09 0.12
CA PHE A 1156 8.21 36.25 0.22
C PHE A 1156 9.49 37.08 0.07
N ASP A 1157 9.48 38.12 -0.77
CA ASP A 1157 10.57 39.09 -0.86
C ASP A 1157 10.73 39.91 0.44
N GLN A 1158 9.63 40.19 1.15
CA GLN A 1158 9.68 40.83 2.48
C GLN A 1158 10.29 39.89 3.53
N MET A 1159 9.93 38.61 3.50
CA MET A 1159 10.49 37.59 4.39
C MET A 1159 12.00 37.41 4.16
N VAL A 1160 12.48 37.60 2.92
CA VAL A 1160 13.92 37.66 2.62
C VAL A 1160 14.58 38.87 3.30
N GLN A 1161 13.98 40.05 3.21
CA GLN A 1161 14.51 41.26 3.87
C GLN A 1161 14.58 41.13 5.40
N MET A 1162 13.69 40.32 5.98
CA MET A 1162 13.64 40.04 7.42
C MET A 1162 14.56 38.89 7.85
N GLY A 1163 15.31 38.26 6.93
CA GLY A 1163 16.20 37.14 7.24
C GLY A 1163 15.48 35.84 7.61
N ILE A 1164 14.20 35.70 7.24
CA ILE A 1164 13.43 34.46 7.44
C ILE A 1164 13.66 33.49 6.27
N LEU A 1165 13.77 34.06 5.06
CA LEU A 1165 14.04 33.32 3.83
C LEU A 1165 15.35 33.80 3.20
N ALA A 1166 15.98 32.96 2.40
CA ALA A 1166 17.05 33.35 1.48
C ALA A 1166 16.62 33.06 0.05
N GLU A 1167 16.71 34.05 -0.84
CA GLU A 1167 16.58 33.80 -2.28
C GLU A 1167 17.81 33.02 -2.78
N VAL A 1168 17.58 31.81 -3.28
CA VAL A 1168 18.66 30.92 -3.74
C VAL A 1168 18.69 30.77 -5.26
N TYR A 1169 17.60 31.12 -5.94
CA TYR A 1169 17.50 31.13 -7.39
C TYR A 1169 16.45 32.14 -7.86
N ARG A 1170 16.74 32.87 -8.94
CA ARG A 1170 15.79 33.73 -9.64
C ARG A 1170 16.11 33.78 -11.13
N ASN A 1171 15.09 33.64 -11.96
CA ASN A 1171 15.10 34.02 -13.37
C ASN A 1171 13.93 34.97 -13.68
N ALA A 1172 13.68 35.24 -14.96
CA ALA A 1172 12.64 36.21 -15.36
C ALA A 1172 11.21 35.81 -14.96
N GLY A 1173 10.94 34.54 -14.69
CA GLY A 1173 9.59 34.04 -14.40
C GLY A 1173 9.43 33.24 -13.11
N THR A 1174 10.53 32.86 -12.45
CA THR A 1174 10.55 31.96 -11.29
C THR A 1174 11.55 32.42 -10.23
N SER A 1175 11.16 32.34 -8.96
CA SER A 1175 12.02 32.51 -7.79
C SER A 1175 11.90 31.31 -6.86
N VAL A 1176 13.02 30.89 -6.27
CA VAL A 1176 13.08 29.83 -5.25
C VAL A 1176 13.71 30.39 -4.00
N TYR A 1177 13.01 30.23 -2.88
CA TYR A 1177 13.44 30.71 -1.57
C TYR A 1177 13.74 29.52 -0.66
N LYS A 1178 14.86 29.56 0.06
CA LYS A 1178 15.21 28.62 1.12
C LYS A 1178 14.73 29.17 2.46
N VAL A 1179 14.09 28.34 3.28
CA VAL A 1179 13.74 28.69 4.66
C VAL A 1179 14.99 28.60 5.54
N LEU A 1180 15.23 29.61 6.38
CA LEU A 1180 16.38 29.66 7.28
C LEU A 1180 15.97 29.15 8.67
N ASP A 1181 16.78 28.27 9.26
CA ASP A 1181 16.55 27.74 10.60
C ASP A 1181 16.65 28.87 11.63
N ASN A 1182 15.51 29.25 12.20
CA ASN A 1182 15.44 30.28 13.23
C ASN A 1182 15.30 29.61 14.61
N GLU A 1183 16.40 29.17 15.22
CA GLU A 1183 16.45 28.92 16.68
C GLU A 1183 16.25 30.22 17.51
N ALA A 1184 16.13 31.39 16.86
CA ALA A 1184 16.25 32.71 17.51
C ALA A 1184 14.95 33.51 17.66
N ILE A 1185 13.77 33.00 17.29
CA ILE A 1185 12.50 33.70 17.55
C ILE A 1185 11.58 32.77 18.33
N SER A 1186 11.93 32.56 19.60
CA SER A 1186 10.94 32.07 20.56
C SER A 1186 9.82 33.10 20.62
N LEU A 1187 8.58 32.60 20.60
CA LEU A 1187 7.36 33.39 20.73
C LEU A 1187 7.27 33.96 22.15
N SER A 1188 8.10 34.97 22.45
CA SER A 1188 7.79 35.96 23.47
C SER A 1188 7.06 37.11 22.78
N ASN A 1189 5.75 36.97 22.63
CA ASN A 1189 4.75 38.05 22.67
C ASN A 1189 3.34 37.48 22.68
#